data_AF-A0A349VSD8-F1
#
_entry.id   AF-A0A349VSD8-F1
#
_cell.length_a   1.000
_cell.length_b   1.000
_cell.length_c   1.000
_cell.angle_alpha   90.00
_cell.angle_beta   90.00
_cell.angle_gamma   90.00
#
_symmetry.space_group_name_H-M   'P 1'
#
loop_
_entity.id
_entity.type
_entity.pdbx_description
1 polymer ?
#
loop_
_entity_poly.entity_id
_entity_poly.type
_entity_poly.pdbx_seq_one_letter_code
_entity_poly.pdbx_strand_id
1 'polypeptide(L)'
;MRRQLKALIRKTFGKNHTMKSQASVITFLACVAFIFVVLCFFFSFIEDYIHRNDGPDPSYAENVIVVNPPDSWKDYAEERDLYFWLGLEEKDTDAVFDVFTFSKWMKEYDAFMVVVFPKDFDEKVLVKKVEERPEILTFISTDHLEYEDYREDFLDNEMGSGYYQYLSDKLGVNLPSGEQPLIYTEAIKNEETGGVVRDRLSRMVAPLLFFVTIMYTCMLIAMNAIAGEKERGTFASILMTPMSRGTIVLGNFLGVALHALIPSAVCMIVFFPASIGGFFGVLALSLSMIALMSAITIMISCMSQSIISAQTAFLPIFMIVLVACVTCMQPSTANDINKFIPIYGHFFGIGDCLMNTASFLPILVCVLSSFLLAGICLLVAKKLLTTEMFTVAVESKSDKEIRKAMERAKRQEKDYVSRARAKVFGYRPMKRKSIGGFLIGHAVLPLALLSVFQLIAMIPAVISYMKTTESVRFLRMFRELSSLSAVEDAVSESASLFSEFMTNHWFIFFMGLGYWCIIGIYMLIVKLLERNRLSTMGFASSEELAGKDASAKTWTPNPSFNKGKGRAAWKNYLKGMLLGFVLITSVYILLFLTGQVSFKGFALRNDSVGLFFLYLLMWIPQGATEEIMMRGYMLPRIAGRFGIPFGIFFSSMCFSLMHAGNAGFSILALINLALIAALFACIALRQGHIYTVCAMHTLWNFCQGNLFGLEVSGNPQSASIFASAPTKMSSDLMSGGTFGPEGGLCVTIVIVIAFIVLFATGRKKKEAPSEEMAEVSVEA
;
A
#
# COMPACT_ATOMS: atom_id res chain seq x y z
N MET A 1 14.64 20.74 46.57
CA MET A 1 14.73 19.56 45.68
C MET A 1 13.46 18.68 45.66
N ARG A 2 13.10 17.90 46.69
CA ARG A 2 11.92 16.98 46.64
C ARG A 2 10.56 17.65 46.32
N ARG A 3 10.27 18.82 46.92
CA ARG A 3 9.03 19.59 46.65
C ARG A 3 8.99 20.15 45.21
N GLN A 4 10.11 20.64 44.71
CA GLN A 4 10.27 21.17 43.34
C GLN A 4 10.11 20.06 42.29
N LEU A 5 10.72 18.89 42.53
CA LEU A 5 10.58 17.72 41.64
C LEU A 5 9.13 17.24 41.57
N LYS A 6 8.44 17.13 42.72
CA LYS A 6 7.01 16.77 42.76
C LYS A 6 6.13 17.77 42.01
N ALA A 7 6.44 19.08 42.10
CA ALA A 7 5.70 20.11 41.37
C ALA A 7 5.88 19.99 39.85
N LEU A 8 7.09 19.67 39.38
CA LEU A 8 7.36 19.49 37.95
C LEU A 8 6.73 18.21 37.39
N ILE A 9 6.75 17.12 38.16
CA ILE A 9 6.05 15.87 37.81
C ILE A 9 4.55 16.14 37.71
N ARG A 10 3.94 16.79 38.72
CA ARG A 10 2.51 17.17 38.67
C ARG A 10 2.20 18.14 37.54
N LYS A 11 3.11 19.07 37.20
CA LYS A 11 2.92 19.98 36.07
C LYS A 11 2.86 19.23 34.75
N THR A 12 3.78 18.29 34.57
CA THR A 12 3.87 17.46 33.36
C THR A 12 2.69 16.49 33.29
N PHE A 13 2.26 15.98 34.45
CA PHE A 13 1.18 15.00 34.57
C PHE A 13 -0.24 15.61 34.50
N GLY A 14 -0.44 16.80 35.08
CA GLY A 14 -1.76 17.37 35.41
C GLY A 14 -2.28 18.44 34.46
N LYS A 15 -1.56 18.82 33.40
CA LYS A 15 -2.15 19.71 32.39
C LYS A 15 -3.20 18.92 31.60
N ASN A 16 -4.48 19.28 31.75
CA ASN A 16 -5.51 18.92 30.78
C ASN A 16 -5.10 19.49 29.42
N HIS A 17 -4.44 18.67 28.63
CA HIS A 17 -4.00 18.99 27.28
C HIS A 17 -5.25 19.11 26.42
N THR A 18 -5.76 20.33 26.27
CA THR A 18 -6.78 20.62 25.28
C THR A 18 -6.23 20.20 23.91
N MET A 19 -6.87 19.20 23.31
CA MET A 19 -6.60 18.66 21.97
C MET A 19 -6.90 19.70 20.89
N LYS A 20 -6.17 20.82 20.86
CA LYS A 20 -6.31 21.85 19.81
C LYS A 20 -5.47 21.55 18.56
N SER A 21 -4.76 20.43 18.52
CA SER A 21 -4.10 19.93 17.31
C SER A 21 -5.07 19.03 16.55
N GLN A 22 -5.66 19.51 15.44
CA GLN A 22 -6.55 18.69 14.61
C GLN A 22 -5.86 17.42 14.08
N ALA A 23 -4.52 17.40 14.01
CA ALA A 23 -3.76 16.21 13.64
C ALA A 23 -3.72 15.14 14.75
N SER A 24 -3.90 15.50 16.03
CA SER A 24 -3.83 14.52 17.12
C SER A 24 -5.12 13.74 17.31
N VAL A 25 -6.28 14.32 16.99
CA VAL A 25 -7.59 13.65 17.16
C VAL A 25 -7.80 12.57 16.12
N ILE A 26 -7.45 12.83 14.86
CA ILE A 26 -7.54 11.84 13.78
C ILE A 26 -6.56 10.69 14.01
N THR A 27 -5.33 11.01 14.43
CA THR A 27 -4.31 9.98 14.73
C THR A 27 -4.68 9.17 15.98
N PHE A 28 -5.24 9.81 17.01
CA PHE A 28 -5.76 9.13 18.19
C PHE A 28 -6.99 8.27 17.87
N LEU A 29 -7.95 8.77 17.09
CA LEU A 29 -9.10 8.01 16.61
C LEU A 29 -8.67 6.86 15.70
N ALA A 30 -7.63 7.02 14.88
CA ALA A 30 -7.08 5.94 14.07
C ALA A 30 -6.42 4.86 14.94
N CYS A 31 -5.66 5.25 15.97
CA CYS A 31 -5.09 4.30 16.93
C CYS A 31 -6.18 3.61 17.79
N VAL A 32 -7.20 4.34 18.23
CA VAL A 32 -8.33 3.79 19.00
C VAL A 32 -9.21 2.91 18.11
N ALA A 33 -9.45 3.28 16.85
CA ALA A 33 -10.16 2.44 15.89
C ALA A 33 -9.37 1.18 15.56
N PHE A 34 -8.04 1.28 15.42
CA PHE A 34 -7.16 0.12 15.23
C PHE A 34 -7.18 -0.80 16.45
N ILE A 35 -7.07 -0.25 17.67
CA ILE A 35 -7.17 -1.00 18.93
C ILE A 35 -8.56 -1.61 19.09
N PHE A 36 -9.62 -0.91 18.73
CA PHE A 36 -11.00 -1.39 18.79
C PHE A 36 -11.24 -2.52 17.78
N VAL A 37 -10.72 -2.41 16.55
CA VAL A 37 -10.78 -3.50 15.55
C VAL A 37 -10.02 -4.73 16.04
N VAL A 38 -8.84 -4.55 16.64
CA VAL A 38 -8.06 -5.64 17.24
C VAL A 38 -8.76 -6.25 18.46
N LEU A 39 -9.38 -5.44 19.32
CA LEU A 39 -10.16 -5.92 20.48
C LEU A 39 -11.45 -6.63 20.07
N CYS A 40 -12.16 -6.15 19.05
CA CYS A 40 -13.34 -6.83 18.51
C CYS A 40 -12.96 -8.18 17.90
N PHE A 41 -11.82 -8.26 17.22
CA PHE A 41 -11.24 -9.53 16.80
C PHE A 41 -10.94 -10.43 18.01
N PHE A 42 -10.30 -9.90 19.05
CA PHE A 42 -9.90 -10.64 20.24
C PHE A 42 -11.06 -11.11 21.14
N PHE A 43 -12.13 -10.31 21.30
CA PHE A 43 -13.31 -10.70 22.07
C PHE A 43 -14.13 -11.79 21.37
N SER A 44 -14.14 -11.79 20.03
CA SER A 44 -14.71 -12.90 19.24
C SER A 44 -13.99 -14.24 19.50
N PHE A 45 -12.72 -14.21 19.93
CA PHE A 45 -11.94 -15.40 20.32
C PHE A 45 -12.15 -15.85 21.77
N ILE A 46 -12.47 -14.93 22.69
CA ILE A 46 -12.78 -15.29 24.09
C ILE A 46 -14.14 -16.00 24.18
N GLU A 47 -15.10 -15.61 23.33
CA GLU A 47 -16.40 -16.26 23.24
C GLU A 47 -16.25 -17.73 22.80
N ASP A 48 -15.34 -18.03 21.86
CA ASP A 48 -14.99 -19.40 21.46
C ASP A 48 -14.24 -20.19 22.57
N TYR A 49 -13.45 -19.51 23.41
CA TYR A 49 -12.73 -20.13 24.54
C TYR A 49 -13.65 -20.54 25.70
N ILE A 50 -14.72 -19.78 25.96
CA ILE A 50 -15.69 -20.10 27.02
C ILE A 50 -16.53 -21.34 26.65
N HIS A 51 -16.72 -21.60 25.36
CA HIS A 51 -17.47 -22.77 24.87
C HIS A 51 -16.68 -24.10 24.85
N ARG A 52 -15.38 -24.11 25.21
CA ARG A 52 -14.50 -25.31 25.13
C ARG A 52 -14.27 -26.04 26.46
N ASN A 53 -14.90 -25.64 27.56
CA ASN A 53 -14.69 -26.26 28.89
C ASN A 53 -15.62 -27.44 29.22
N ASP A 54 -16.48 -27.85 28.29
CA ASP A 54 -17.12 -29.16 28.36
C ASP A 54 -16.26 -30.11 27.53
N GLY A 55 -15.40 -30.89 28.20
CA GLY A 55 -14.50 -31.84 27.55
C GLY A 55 -15.28 -32.91 26.77
N PRO A 56 -14.76 -33.40 25.63
CA PRO A 56 -15.44 -34.46 24.90
C PRO A 56 -15.28 -35.81 25.60
N ASP A 57 -16.39 -36.54 25.71
CA ASP A 57 -16.55 -37.94 26.13
C ASP A 57 -15.74 -38.89 25.20
N PRO A 58 -15.13 -40.02 25.64
CA PRO A 58 -14.23 -40.84 24.82
C PRO A 58 -14.92 -41.75 23.77
N SER A 59 -16.13 -41.43 23.32
CA SER A 59 -16.89 -42.26 22.37
C SER A 59 -17.30 -41.44 21.16
N TYR A 60 -16.38 -41.22 20.23
CA TYR A 60 -16.61 -40.40 19.06
C TYR A 60 -16.17 -41.11 17.77
N ALA A 61 -16.96 -40.88 16.72
CA ALA A 61 -17.23 -41.77 15.61
C ALA A 61 -16.30 -41.53 14.41
N GLU A 62 -16.16 -42.54 13.55
CA GLU A 62 -15.35 -42.56 12.32
C GLU A 62 -15.96 -41.70 11.18
N ASN A 63 -16.49 -40.51 11.47
CA ASN A 63 -17.31 -39.75 10.51
C ASN A 63 -16.48 -38.97 9.49
N VAL A 64 -16.84 -39.10 8.20
CA VAL A 64 -16.27 -38.33 7.08
C VAL A 64 -17.38 -37.57 6.35
N ILE A 65 -17.16 -36.28 6.06
CA ILE A 65 -18.13 -35.46 5.30
C ILE A 65 -17.73 -35.44 3.83
N VAL A 66 -18.65 -35.73 2.92
CA VAL A 66 -18.42 -35.62 1.48
C VAL A 66 -19.25 -34.47 0.91
N VAL A 67 -18.57 -33.52 0.28
CA VAL A 67 -19.14 -32.30 -0.27
C VAL A 67 -19.23 -32.40 -1.79
N ASN A 68 -20.41 -32.13 -2.33
CA ASN A 68 -20.79 -32.31 -3.74
C ASN A 68 -20.45 -33.71 -4.29
N PRO A 69 -20.83 -34.81 -3.60
CA PRO A 69 -20.51 -36.16 -4.06
C PRO A 69 -21.03 -36.42 -5.49
N PRO A 70 -20.17 -36.82 -6.44
CA PRO A 70 -20.59 -37.19 -7.79
C PRO A 70 -21.42 -38.47 -7.79
N ASP A 71 -22.22 -38.69 -8.84
CA ASP A 71 -23.07 -39.88 -8.93
C ASP A 71 -22.22 -41.16 -8.91
N SER A 72 -21.04 -41.15 -9.55
CA SER A 72 -20.13 -42.30 -9.51
C SER A 72 -19.57 -42.59 -8.12
N TRP A 73 -19.42 -41.58 -7.26
CA TRP A 73 -18.97 -41.78 -5.87
C TRP A 73 -20.07 -42.41 -5.02
N LYS A 74 -21.32 -41.97 -5.20
CA LYS A 74 -22.47 -42.52 -4.48
C LYS A 74 -22.63 -44.00 -4.76
N ASP A 75 -22.56 -44.39 -6.04
CA ASP A 75 -22.64 -45.79 -6.45
C ASP A 75 -21.49 -46.64 -5.88
N TYR A 76 -20.26 -46.10 -5.82
CA TYR A 76 -19.11 -46.77 -5.22
C TYR A 76 -19.28 -46.94 -3.70
N ALA A 77 -19.71 -45.90 -3.01
CA ALA A 77 -19.88 -45.89 -1.56
C ALA A 77 -21.01 -46.82 -1.09
N GLU A 78 -22.09 -46.95 -1.86
CA GLU A 78 -23.16 -47.92 -1.62
C GLU A 78 -22.68 -49.37 -1.82
N GLU A 79 -21.93 -49.66 -2.89
CA GLU A 79 -21.44 -51.02 -3.16
C GLU A 79 -20.44 -51.55 -2.11
N ARG A 80 -19.76 -50.64 -1.43
CA ARG A 80 -18.75 -50.93 -0.40
C ARG A 80 -19.27 -50.74 1.03
N ASP A 81 -20.55 -50.43 1.20
CA ASP A 81 -21.18 -50.12 2.50
C ASP A 81 -20.48 -48.99 3.29
N LEU A 82 -19.80 -48.06 2.60
CA LEU A 82 -18.98 -47.02 3.24
C LEU A 82 -19.80 -46.06 4.11
N TYR A 83 -21.08 -45.84 3.80
CA TYR A 83 -21.99 -45.03 4.62
C TYR A 83 -22.17 -45.59 6.04
N PHE A 84 -22.11 -46.92 6.19
CA PHE A 84 -22.27 -47.59 7.47
C PHE A 84 -20.95 -47.67 8.24
N TRP A 85 -19.84 -47.95 7.54
CA TRP A 85 -18.53 -48.12 8.15
C TRP A 85 -17.86 -46.79 8.52
N LEU A 86 -18.00 -45.75 7.69
CA LEU A 86 -17.29 -44.45 7.84
C LEU A 86 -18.23 -43.28 8.19
N GLY A 87 -19.48 -43.56 8.57
CA GLY A 87 -20.45 -42.52 8.96
C GLY A 87 -20.52 -41.34 7.97
N LEU A 88 -20.65 -41.64 6.67
CA LEU A 88 -20.53 -40.62 5.62
C LEU A 88 -21.71 -39.64 5.65
N GLU A 89 -21.40 -38.34 5.69
CA GLU A 89 -22.38 -37.26 5.66
C GLU A 89 -22.25 -36.44 4.37
N GLU A 90 -23.34 -36.34 3.60
CA GLU A 90 -23.35 -35.60 2.33
C GLU A 90 -23.77 -34.14 2.52
N LYS A 91 -23.03 -33.23 1.89
CA LYS A 91 -23.37 -31.79 1.84
C LYS A 91 -23.19 -31.23 0.44
N ASP A 92 -23.96 -30.21 0.10
CA ASP A 92 -23.81 -29.46 -1.14
C ASP A 92 -23.44 -28.01 -0.87
N THR A 93 -22.45 -27.50 -1.61
CA THR A 93 -22.10 -26.06 -1.58
C THR A 93 -21.55 -25.60 -2.92
N ASP A 94 -21.84 -24.35 -3.27
CA ASP A 94 -21.24 -23.67 -4.42
C ASP A 94 -19.78 -23.26 -4.16
N ALA A 95 -19.33 -23.22 -2.91
CA ALA A 95 -17.97 -22.84 -2.54
C ALA A 95 -17.07 -24.08 -2.42
N VAL A 96 -16.11 -24.21 -3.34
CA VAL A 96 -15.10 -25.28 -3.32
C VAL A 96 -14.12 -25.11 -2.14
N PHE A 97 -13.98 -23.88 -1.62
CA PHE A 97 -13.15 -23.55 -0.47
C PHE A 97 -13.91 -22.64 0.50
N ASP A 98 -14.49 -23.23 1.55
CA ASP A 98 -15.16 -22.51 2.64
C ASP A 98 -14.77 -23.10 4.00
N VAL A 99 -13.57 -22.74 4.46
CA VAL A 99 -13.00 -23.23 5.73
C VAL A 99 -13.93 -22.99 6.92
N PHE A 100 -14.70 -21.89 6.91
CA PHE A 100 -15.63 -21.58 8.00
C PHE A 100 -16.82 -22.54 8.01
N THR A 101 -17.42 -22.79 6.85
CA THR A 101 -18.53 -23.73 6.73
C THR A 101 -18.07 -25.17 6.96
N PHE A 102 -16.91 -25.57 6.43
CA PHE A 102 -16.34 -26.91 6.61
C PHE A 102 -15.93 -27.15 8.07
N SER A 103 -15.28 -26.18 8.73
CA SER A 103 -14.98 -26.28 10.16
C SER A 103 -16.25 -26.33 11.02
N LYS A 104 -17.29 -25.57 10.65
CA LYS A 104 -18.60 -25.68 11.32
C LYS A 104 -19.20 -27.07 11.17
N TRP A 105 -19.21 -27.64 9.97
CA TRP A 105 -19.75 -28.98 9.73
C TRP A 105 -18.94 -30.07 10.42
N MET A 106 -17.62 -30.02 10.36
CA MET A 106 -16.78 -30.99 11.09
C MET A 106 -17.04 -30.94 12.60
N LYS A 107 -17.28 -29.77 13.18
CA LYS A 107 -17.68 -29.65 14.60
C LYS A 107 -19.09 -30.15 14.88
N GLU A 108 -20.03 -29.93 13.96
CA GLU A 108 -21.43 -30.33 14.10
C GLU A 108 -21.63 -31.85 13.98
N TYR A 109 -20.87 -32.47 13.08
CA TYR A 109 -20.94 -33.91 12.76
C TYR A 109 -19.80 -34.71 13.37
N ASP A 110 -18.93 -34.06 14.15
CA ASP A 110 -17.75 -34.67 14.77
C ASP A 110 -16.89 -35.45 13.76
N ALA A 111 -16.68 -34.85 12.59
CA ALA A 111 -15.99 -35.47 11.47
C ALA A 111 -14.49 -35.13 11.48
N PHE A 112 -13.65 -36.13 11.27
CA PHE A 112 -12.20 -35.95 11.22
C PHE A 112 -11.69 -35.49 9.84
N MET A 113 -12.51 -35.66 8.79
CA MET A 113 -12.17 -35.31 7.41
C MET A 113 -13.39 -34.80 6.62
N VAL A 114 -13.17 -33.83 5.73
CA VAL A 114 -14.11 -33.42 4.68
C VAL A 114 -13.48 -33.64 3.31
N VAL A 115 -14.17 -34.34 2.42
CA VAL A 115 -13.76 -34.57 1.03
C VAL A 115 -14.63 -33.69 0.13
N VAL A 116 -14.03 -32.80 -0.65
CA VAL A 116 -14.75 -31.87 -1.53
C VAL A 116 -14.49 -32.24 -2.98
N PHE A 117 -15.55 -32.67 -3.66
CA PHE A 117 -15.55 -32.90 -5.09
C PHE A 117 -15.92 -31.62 -5.86
N PRO A 118 -15.30 -31.36 -7.02
CA PRO A 118 -15.79 -30.34 -7.94
C PRO A 118 -17.14 -30.81 -8.53
N LYS A 119 -18.10 -29.89 -8.71
CA LYS A 119 -19.46 -30.23 -9.19
C LYS A 119 -19.50 -30.88 -10.58
N ASP A 120 -18.45 -30.69 -11.38
CA ASP A 120 -18.28 -31.23 -12.73
C ASP A 120 -17.28 -32.40 -12.76
N PHE A 121 -17.08 -33.10 -11.63
CA PHE A 121 -16.11 -34.17 -11.50
C PHE A 121 -16.31 -35.28 -12.54
N ASP A 122 -17.51 -35.85 -12.65
CA ASP A 122 -17.80 -36.96 -13.58
C ASP A 122 -17.60 -36.54 -15.03
N GLU A 123 -18.02 -35.32 -15.39
CA GLU A 123 -17.81 -34.79 -16.73
C GLU A 123 -16.32 -34.63 -17.07
N LYS A 124 -15.51 -34.12 -16.12
CA LYS A 124 -14.06 -33.94 -16.29
C LYS A 124 -13.31 -35.27 -16.42
N VAL A 125 -13.72 -36.28 -15.65
CA VAL A 125 -13.10 -37.63 -15.69
C VAL A 125 -13.42 -38.35 -17.00
N LEU A 126 -14.61 -38.14 -17.58
CA LEU A 126 -15.05 -38.80 -18.81
C LEU A 126 -14.45 -38.21 -20.10
N VAL A 127 -13.89 -37.00 -20.05
CA VAL A 127 -13.28 -36.35 -21.23
C VAL A 127 -11.90 -36.97 -21.53
N LYS A 128 -11.83 -37.79 -22.60
CA LYS A 128 -10.62 -38.51 -23.08
C LYS A 128 -9.38 -37.65 -23.41
N LYS A 129 -9.45 -36.32 -23.36
CA LYS A 129 -8.32 -35.41 -23.52
C LYS A 129 -8.25 -34.50 -22.30
N VAL A 130 -7.52 -34.97 -21.30
CA VAL A 130 -7.30 -34.24 -20.06
C VAL A 130 -6.15 -33.24 -20.29
N GLU A 131 -6.46 -31.97 -20.59
CA GLU A 131 -5.47 -30.90 -20.43
C GLU A 131 -5.28 -30.57 -18.94
N GLU A 132 -6.29 -30.80 -18.09
CA GLU A 132 -6.26 -30.55 -16.64
C GLU A 132 -6.93 -31.70 -15.87
N ARG A 133 -6.21 -32.30 -14.91
CA ARG A 133 -6.71 -33.41 -14.07
C ARG A 133 -7.69 -32.85 -13.04
N PRO A 134 -8.84 -33.51 -12.76
CA PRO A 134 -9.73 -33.08 -11.70
C PRO A 134 -8.99 -33.18 -10.35
N GLU A 135 -9.14 -32.16 -9.52
CA GLU A 135 -8.52 -32.09 -8.19
C GLU A 135 -9.61 -32.35 -7.14
N ILE A 136 -9.32 -33.23 -6.18
CA ILE A 136 -10.19 -33.49 -5.02
C ILE A 136 -9.51 -32.86 -3.81
N LEU A 137 -10.23 -31.99 -3.11
CA LEU A 137 -9.70 -31.33 -1.92
C LEU A 137 -10.14 -32.09 -0.68
N THR A 138 -9.18 -32.53 0.13
CA THR A 138 -9.46 -33.17 1.41
C THR A 138 -9.01 -32.25 2.53
N PHE A 139 -9.91 -32.00 3.45
CA PHE A 139 -9.74 -31.11 4.57
C PHE A 139 -9.72 -31.95 5.86
N ILE A 140 -8.61 -31.95 6.58
CA ILE A 140 -8.45 -32.81 7.77
C ILE A 140 -8.44 -32.00 9.05
N SER A 141 -9.15 -32.46 10.08
CA SER A 141 -9.05 -31.92 11.42
C SER A 141 -7.72 -32.28 12.09
N THR A 142 -6.98 -31.29 12.60
CA THR A 142 -5.73 -31.54 13.36
C THR A 142 -5.95 -32.01 14.80
N ASP A 143 -7.18 -31.96 15.31
CA ASP A 143 -7.48 -32.35 16.70
C ASP A 143 -7.47 -33.88 16.90
N HIS A 144 -7.41 -34.62 15.79
CA HIS A 144 -7.59 -36.05 15.69
C HIS A 144 -6.31 -36.73 15.14
N LEU A 145 -5.13 -36.40 15.70
CA LEU A 145 -3.85 -37.03 15.34
C LEU A 145 -3.86 -38.56 15.54
N GLU A 146 -4.77 -39.08 16.35
CA GLU A 146 -4.95 -40.53 16.57
C GLU A 146 -5.53 -41.25 15.34
N TYR A 147 -6.04 -40.50 14.35
CA TYR A 147 -6.67 -41.02 13.15
C TYR A 147 -5.79 -40.89 11.90
N GLU A 148 -4.48 -40.67 12.05
CA GLU A 148 -3.56 -40.63 10.91
C GLU A 148 -3.60 -41.95 10.11
N ASP A 149 -3.61 -43.10 10.79
CA ASP A 149 -3.64 -44.41 10.13
C ASP A 149 -4.97 -44.62 9.35
N TYR A 150 -6.11 -44.25 9.94
CA TYR A 150 -7.42 -44.32 9.27
C TYR A 150 -7.54 -43.35 8.09
N ARG A 151 -6.92 -42.16 8.21
CA ARG A 151 -6.83 -41.20 7.11
C ARG A 151 -6.04 -41.79 5.94
N GLU A 152 -4.82 -42.25 6.19
CA GLU A 152 -3.97 -42.78 5.11
C GLU A 152 -4.66 -43.98 4.46
N ASP A 153 -5.30 -44.85 5.25
CA ASP A 153 -6.11 -45.97 4.74
C ASP A 153 -7.27 -45.49 3.86
N PHE A 154 -8.06 -44.50 4.29
CA PHE A 154 -9.15 -43.94 3.49
C PHE A 154 -8.65 -43.27 2.20
N LEU A 155 -7.56 -42.50 2.26
CA LEU A 155 -7.02 -41.80 1.10
C LEU A 155 -6.36 -42.75 0.09
N ASP A 156 -5.63 -43.76 0.55
CA ASP A 156 -4.89 -44.68 -0.31
C ASP A 156 -5.74 -45.87 -0.78
N ASN A 157 -6.56 -46.45 0.10
CA ASN A 157 -7.34 -47.66 -0.20
C ASN A 157 -8.73 -47.34 -0.76
N GLU A 158 -9.47 -46.40 -0.16
CA GLU A 158 -10.83 -46.09 -0.62
C GLU A 158 -10.85 -45.06 -1.75
N MET A 159 -10.21 -43.89 -1.56
CA MET A 159 -10.15 -42.84 -2.59
C MET A 159 -9.09 -43.14 -3.68
N GLY A 160 -7.97 -43.73 -3.29
CA GLY A 160 -6.77 -43.86 -4.13
C GLY A 160 -6.69 -45.12 -4.99
N SER A 161 -7.07 -46.29 -4.50
CA SER A 161 -7.00 -47.53 -5.29
C SER A 161 -8.38 -48.10 -5.57
N GLY A 162 -9.27 -48.11 -4.58
CA GLY A 162 -10.64 -48.62 -4.70
C GLY A 162 -11.52 -47.82 -5.66
N TYR A 163 -11.68 -46.52 -5.41
CA TYR A 163 -12.55 -45.67 -6.22
C TYR A 163 -12.01 -45.51 -7.65
N TYR A 164 -10.70 -45.37 -7.85
CA TYR A 164 -10.15 -45.25 -9.21
C TYR A 164 -10.21 -46.56 -10.00
N GLN A 165 -10.07 -47.72 -9.34
CA GLN A 165 -10.31 -49.00 -10.00
C GLN A 165 -11.79 -49.14 -10.41
N TYR A 166 -12.72 -48.65 -9.59
CA TYR A 166 -14.15 -48.59 -9.95
C TYR A 166 -14.40 -47.72 -11.19
N LEU A 167 -13.82 -46.51 -11.26
CA LEU A 167 -13.93 -45.64 -12.43
C LEU A 167 -13.36 -46.31 -13.70
N SER A 168 -12.27 -47.06 -13.58
CA SER A 168 -11.67 -47.81 -14.69
C SER A 168 -12.56 -48.97 -15.15
N ASP A 169 -13.03 -49.80 -14.23
CA ASP A 169 -13.73 -51.05 -14.53
C ASP A 169 -15.19 -50.84 -14.96
N LYS A 170 -15.90 -49.85 -14.39
CA LYS A 170 -17.31 -49.58 -14.70
C LYS A 170 -17.55 -48.46 -15.71
N LEU A 171 -16.77 -47.38 -15.66
CA LEU A 171 -16.97 -46.21 -16.55
C LEU A 171 -16.06 -46.25 -17.78
N GLY A 172 -15.17 -47.25 -17.88
CA GLY A 172 -14.29 -47.45 -19.04
C GLY A 172 -13.21 -46.38 -19.18
N VAL A 173 -12.86 -45.72 -18.07
CA VAL A 173 -11.84 -44.67 -18.02
C VAL A 173 -10.47 -45.33 -17.89
N ASN A 174 -9.74 -45.48 -19.00
CA ASN A 174 -8.34 -45.93 -18.96
C ASN A 174 -7.46 -44.80 -18.40
N LEU A 175 -7.24 -44.78 -17.09
CA LEU A 175 -6.25 -43.92 -16.44
C LEU A 175 -4.93 -44.70 -16.34
N PRO A 176 -3.86 -44.32 -17.08
CA PRO A 176 -2.53 -44.88 -16.88
C PRO A 176 -2.06 -44.70 -15.43
N SER A 177 -1.23 -45.63 -14.92
CA SER A 177 -0.53 -45.44 -13.63
C SER A 177 0.23 -44.12 -13.64
N GLY A 178 -0.28 -43.13 -12.90
CA GLY A 178 0.27 -41.76 -12.84
C GLY A 178 -0.64 -40.64 -13.37
N GLU A 179 -1.84 -40.95 -13.89
CA GLU A 179 -2.86 -39.98 -14.34
C GLU A 179 -4.08 -39.87 -13.40
N GLN A 180 -3.94 -40.28 -12.14
CA GLN A 180 -5.00 -40.15 -11.15
C GLN A 180 -5.33 -38.67 -10.83
N PRO A 181 -6.58 -38.38 -10.41
CA PRO A 181 -6.95 -37.11 -9.81
C PRO A 181 -5.99 -36.75 -8.67
N LEU A 182 -5.65 -35.46 -8.57
CA LEU A 182 -4.74 -35.00 -7.52
C LEU A 182 -5.55 -34.81 -6.23
N ILE A 183 -5.23 -35.62 -5.22
CA ILE A 183 -5.76 -35.47 -3.88
C ILE A 183 -4.91 -34.42 -3.17
N TYR A 184 -5.52 -33.27 -2.89
CA TYR A 184 -4.87 -32.21 -2.13
C TYR A 184 -5.37 -32.22 -0.71
N THR A 185 -4.44 -32.55 0.16
CA THR A 185 -4.70 -32.61 1.58
C THR A 185 -4.37 -31.27 2.23
N GLU A 186 -5.39 -30.60 2.73
CA GLU A 186 -5.27 -29.40 3.55
C GLU A 186 -5.67 -29.73 4.99
N ALA A 187 -4.74 -29.55 5.93
CA ALA A 187 -5.11 -29.62 7.33
C ALA A 187 -6.00 -28.41 7.64
N ILE A 188 -7.31 -28.62 7.81
CA ILE A 188 -8.10 -27.71 8.61
C ILE A 188 -7.61 -27.89 10.03
N LYS A 189 -6.74 -26.97 10.41
CA LYS A 189 -6.63 -26.67 11.82
C LYS A 189 -8.01 -26.23 12.27
N ASN A 190 -8.80 -27.16 12.84
CA ASN A 190 -9.66 -26.78 13.94
C ASN A 190 -8.77 -25.94 14.83
N GLU A 191 -9.30 -24.83 15.29
CA GLU A 191 -8.47 -23.81 15.87
C GLU A 191 -7.78 -24.27 17.19
N GLU A 192 -6.71 -25.06 17.11
CA GLU A 192 -5.43 -24.80 17.78
C GLU A 192 -4.78 -23.50 17.27
N THR A 193 -5.45 -22.80 16.35
CA THR A 193 -5.29 -21.38 16.08
C THR A 193 -5.37 -20.52 17.35
N GLY A 194 -6.10 -20.93 18.40
CA GLY A 194 -6.03 -20.26 19.70
C GLY A 194 -4.62 -20.27 20.34
N GLY A 195 -3.79 -21.26 20.00
CA GLY A 195 -2.39 -21.38 20.43
C GLY A 195 -1.44 -20.79 19.39
N VAL A 196 -1.39 -21.32 18.17
CA VAL A 196 -0.35 -20.96 17.18
C VAL A 196 -0.61 -19.61 16.49
N VAL A 197 -1.87 -19.23 16.23
CA VAL A 197 -2.20 -17.90 15.68
C VAL A 197 -2.13 -16.86 16.78
N ARG A 198 -2.58 -17.16 18.01
CA ARG A 198 -2.23 -16.36 19.19
C ARG A 198 -0.73 -16.22 19.34
N ASP A 199 0.05 -17.27 19.16
CA ASP A 199 1.49 -17.24 19.40
C ASP A 199 2.23 -16.43 18.31
N ARG A 200 1.81 -16.55 17.04
CA ARG A 200 2.33 -15.72 15.95
C ARG A 200 1.87 -14.26 16.07
N LEU A 201 0.58 -14.01 16.32
CA LEU A 201 0.06 -12.66 16.52
C LEU A 201 0.64 -12.01 17.78
N SER A 202 0.84 -12.75 18.86
CA SER A 202 1.42 -12.22 20.10
C SER A 202 2.92 -11.98 19.96
N ARG A 203 3.66 -12.73 19.14
CA ARG A 203 5.07 -12.44 18.82
C ARG A 203 5.23 -11.25 17.87
N MET A 204 4.25 -10.99 17.00
CA MET A 204 4.36 -9.95 15.95
C MET A 204 3.63 -8.65 16.31
N VAL A 205 2.38 -8.75 16.76
CA VAL A 205 1.46 -7.60 16.99
C VAL A 205 1.64 -7.02 18.39
N ALA A 206 1.78 -7.85 19.43
CA ALA A 206 1.85 -7.34 20.80
C ALA A 206 3.08 -6.44 21.02
N PRO A 207 4.32 -6.84 20.68
CA PRO A 207 5.48 -5.96 20.84
C PRO A 207 5.33 -4.68 20.01
N LEU A 208 4.80 -4.77 18.78
CA LEU A 208 4.55 -3.60 17.94
C LEU A 208 3.58 -2.60 18.60
N LEU A 209 2.51 -3.08 19.23
CA LEU A 209 1.55 -2.24 19.96
C LEU A 209 2.18 -1.59 21.20
N PHE A 210 2.96 -2.34 21.99
CA PHE A 210 3.74 -1.75 23.08
C PHE A 210 4.65 -0.63 22.54
N PHE A 211 5.33 -0.89 21.41
CA PHE A 211 6.25 0.09 20.83
C PHE A 211 5.56 1.37 20.38
N VAL A 212 4.53 1.23 19.53
CA VAL A 212 3.83 2.38 18.94
C VAL A 212 3.14 3.20 20.01
N THR A 213 2.46 2.57 20.97
CA THR A 213 1.70 3.28 22.00
C THR A 213 2.61 4.01 23.00
N ILE A 214 3.70 3.37 23.46
CA ILE A 214 4.70 3.98 24.34
C ILE A 214 5.38 5.15 23.62
N MET A 215 5.90 4.94 22.42
CA MET A 215 6.61 5.97 21.66
C MET A 215 5.72 7.18 21.36
N TYR A 216 4.49 6.94 20.90
CA TYR A 216 3.56 8.01 20.55
C TYR A 216 3.16 8.84 21.79
N THR A 217 2.90 8.18 22.91
CA THR A 217 2.58 8.85 24.19
C THR A 217 3.78 9.66 24.70
N CYS A 218 4.97 9.07 24.69
CA CYS A 218 6.21 9.77 25.06
C CYS A 218 6.41 11.02 24.20
N MET A 219 6.23 10.91 22.87
CA MET A 219 6.34 12.04 21.95
C MET A 219 5.34 13.14 22.33
N LEU A 220 4.04 12.84 22.40
CA LEU A 220 3.01 13.86 22.62
C LEU A 220 3.24 14.67 23.91
N ILE A 221 3.62 14.00 25.00
CA ILE A 221 3.82 14.65 26.30
C ILE A 221 5.18 15.36 26.34
N ALA A 222 6.25 14.72 25.90
CA ALA A 222 7.60 15.30 25.97
C ALA A 222 7.75 16.56 25.11
N MET A 223 7.13 16.62 23.93
CA MET A 223 7.19 17.81 23.07
C MET A 223 6.51 19.02 23.74
N ASN A 224 5.47 18.79 24.54
CA ASN A 224 4.80 19.85 25.29
C ASN A 224 5.55 20.25 26.57
N ALA A 225 6.35 19.36 27.16
CA ALA A 225 7.01 19.57 28.45
C ALA A 225 8.10 20.66 28.41
N ILE A 226 8.91 20.71 27.34
CA ILE A 226 10.01 21.67 27.20
C ILE A 226 9.81 22.53 25.95
N ALA A 227 9.77 21.96 24.75
CA ALA A 227 9.59 22.73 23.51
C ALA A 227 8.28 23.55 23.52
N GLY A 228 7.19 22.99 24.04
CA GLY A 228 5.92 23.71 24.20
C GLY A 228 5.95 24.85 25.24
N GLU A 229 6.84 24.82 26.22
CA GLU A 229 7.06 25.93 27.16
C GLU A 229 7.98 27.00 26.56
N LYS A 230 8.94 26.60 25.72
CA LYS A 230 9.77 27.53 24.94
C LYS A 230 8.93 28.31 23.93
N GLU A 231 8.04 27.62 23.21
CA GLU A 231 7.13 28.21 22.24
C GLU A 231 6.18 29.24 22.87
N ARG A 232 5.75 29.00 24.12
CA ARG A 232 4.87 29.90 24.89
C ARG A 232 5.62 31.04 25.59
N GLY A 233 6.96 31.03 25.57
CA GLY A 233 7.79 31.99 26.30
C GLY A 233 7.80 31.81 27.82
N THR A 234 7.20 30.73 28.34
CA THR A 234 7.12 30.45 29.78
C THR A 234 8.35 29.70 30.29
N PHE A 235 9.19 29.16 29.41
CA PHE A 235 10.39 28.43 29.82
C PHE A 235 11.41 29.32 30.56
N ALA A 236 11.53 30.60 30.17
CA ALA A 236 12.42 31.55 30.83
C ALA A 236 12.10 31.71 32.33
N SER A 237 10.82 31.76 32.71
CA SER A 237 10.45 31.88 34.13
C SER A 237 10.85 30.65 34.94
N ILE A 238 10.80 29.46 34.36
CA ILE A 238 11.26 28.21 34.98
C ILE A 238 12.77 28.26 35.20
N LEU A 239 13.52 28.79 34.24
CA LEU A 239 14.97 28.89 34.34
C LEU A 239 15.45 29.91 35.39
N MET A 240 14.60 30.91 35.72
CA MET A 240 14.84 31.92 36.75
C MET A 240 14.51 31.42 38.17
N THR A 241 13.78 30.31 38.29
CA THR A 241 13.57 29.67 39.60
C THR A 241 14.88 29.04 40.10
N PRO A 242 15.09 28.89 41.43
CA PRO A 242 16.27 28.26 42.01
C PRO A 242 16.23 26.71 41.86
N MET A 243 16.09 26.23 40.63
CA MET A 243 16.06 24.82 40.26
C MET A 243 17.25 24.46 39.37
N SER A 244 17.95 23.38 39.72
CA SER A 244 19.03 22.88 38.88
C SER A 244 18.50 22.34 37.55
N ARG A 245 19.26 22.49 36.46
CA ARG A 245 18.89 21.98 35.12
C ARG A 245 18.62 20.48 35.14
N GLY A 246 19.37 19.72 35.93
CA GLY A 246 19.13 18.29 36.15
C GLY A 246 17.77 17.98 36.77
N THR A 247 17.29 18.81 37.70
CA THR A 247 15.95 18.65 38.29
C THR A 247 14.85 18.92 37.26
N ILE A 248 15.07 19.86 36.34
CA ILE A 248 14.14 20.17 35.25
C ILE A 248 14.03 18.98 34.28
N VAL A 249 15.18 18.44 33.84
CA VAL A 249 15.21 17.27 32.94
C VAL A 249 14.57 16.06 33.63
N LEU A 250 14.98 15.75 34.86
CA LEU A 250 14.50 14.58 35.59
C LEU A 250 12.99 14.66 35.90
N GLY A 251 12.49 15.84 36.28
CA GLY A 251 11.07 16.00 36.59
C GLY A 251 10.16 15.85 35.36
N ASN A 252 10.59 16.38 34.20
CA ASN A 252 9.86 16.20 32.95
C ASN A 252 9.98 14.75 32.44
N PHE A 253 11.16 14.14 32.53
CA PHE A 253 11.37 12.73 32.20
C PHE A 253 10.44 11.81 32.99
N LEU A 254 10.39 11.97 34.31
CA LEU A 254 9.51 11.18 35.17
C LEU A 254 8.02 11.45 34.86
N GLY A 255 7.66 12.70 34.55
CA GLY A 255 6.29 13.03 34.14
C GLY A 255 5.87 12.35 32.84
N VAL A 256 6.75 12.32 31.84
CA VAL A 256 6.52 11.61 30.57
C VAL A 256 6.44 10.11 30.79
N ALA A 257 7.37 9.54 31.58
CA ALA A 257 7.39 8.12 31.89
C ALA A 257 6.10 7.66 32.60
N LEU A 258 5.60 8.43 33.57
CA LEU A 258 4.35 8.14 34.27
C LEU A 258 3.13 8.12 33.33
N HIS A 259 3.10 9.00 32.32
CA HIS A 259 2.04 8.97 31.32
C HIS A 259 2.13 7.74 30.41
N ALA A 260 3.34 7.33 30.03
CA ALA A 260 3.56 6.16 29.19
C ALA A 260 3.29 4.82 29.92
N LEU A 261 3.26 4.81 31.26
CA LEU A 261 2.82 3.64 32.03
C LEU A 261 1.35 3.29 31.75
N ILE A 262 0.49 4.28 31.49
CA ILE A 262 -0.94 4.07 31.27
C ILE A 262 -1.20 3.19 30.03
N PRO A 263 -0.75 3.57 28.81
CA PRO A 263 -0.94 2.73 27.63
C PRO A 263 -0.16 1.41 27.73
N SER A 264 1.01 1.40 28.36
CA SER A 264 1.76 0.15 28.59
C SER A 264 1.00 -0.82 29.51
N ALA A 265 0.32 -0.32 30.54
CA ALA A 265 -0.51 -1.14 31.42
C ALA A 265 -1.75 -1.66 30.69
N VAL A 266 -2.36 -0.84 29.83
CA VAL A 266 -3.45 -1.31 28.95
C VAL A 266 -2.97 -2.42 28.03
N CYS A 267 -1.82 -2.27 27.36
CA CYS A 267 -1.23 -3.33 26.54
C CYS A 267 -0.92 -4.58 27.36
N MET A 268 -0.50 -4.45 28.62
CA MET A 268 -0.22 -5.58 29.51
C MET A 268 -1.49 -6.29 29.99
N ILE A 269 -2.60 -5.58 30.13
CA ILE A 269 -3.92 -6.17 30.42
C ILE A 269 -4.45 -6.91 29.19
N VAL A 270 -4.28 -6.34 28.00
CA VAL A 270 -4.73 -6.95 26.74
C VAL A 270 -3.88 -8.18 26.38
N PHE A 271 -2.55 -8.07 26.51
CA PHE A 271 -1.60 -9.14 26.23
C PHE A 271 -1.03 -9.66 27.53
N PHE A 272 -1.88 -10.29 28.34
CA PHE A 272 -1.49 -10.79 29.65
C PHE A 272 -0.57 -12.02 29.52
N PRO A 273 0.66 -11.99 30.08
CA PRO A 273 1.56 -13.14 30.00
C PRO A 273 1.03 -14.32 30.81
N ALA A 274 1.08 -15.53 30.24
CA ALA A 274 0.56 -16.73 30.88
C ALA A 274 1.38 -17.20 32.09
N SER A 275 2.65 -16.79 32.20
CA SER A 275 3.55 -17.17 33.29
C SER A 275 3.98 -15.98 34.15
N ILE A 276 4.25 -16.23 35.43
CA ILE A 276 4.78 -15.24 36.37
C ILE A 276 6.13 -14.68 35.88
N GLY A 277 6.98 -15.55 35.32
CA GLY A 277 8.25 -15.13 34.71
C GLY A 277 8.06 -14.21 33.51
N GLY A 278 7.11 -14.55 32.63
CA GLY A 278 6.70 -13.72 31.49
C GLY A 278 6.16 -12.36 31.93
N PHE A 279 5.35 -12.33 33.00
CA PHE A 279 4.82 -11.09 33.59
C PHE A 279 5.94 -10.14 34.01
N PHE A 280 6.89 -10.61 34.82
CA PHE A 280 8.01 -9.77 35.27
C PHE A 280 8.96 -9.41 34.12
N GLY A 281 9.11 -10.29 33.13
CA GLY A 281 9.87 -10.02 31.91
C GLY A 281 9.29 -8.89 31.07
N VAL A 282 8.00 -8.96 30.72
CA VAL A 282 7.29 -7.89 29.99
C VAL A 282 7.28 -6.59 30.79
N LEU A 283 7.11 -6.66 32.11
CA LEU A 283 7.17 -5.48 32.97
C LEU A 283 8.55 -4.82 32.94
N ALA A 284 9.64 -5.59 33.07
CA ALA A 284 11.00 -5.05 33.02
C ALA A 284 11.35 -4.46 31.65
N LEU A 285 10.95 -5.14 30.58
CA LEU A 285 11.16 -4.68 29.20
C LEU A 285 10.35 -3.42 28.88
N SER A 286 9.07 -3.36 29.29
CA SER A 286 8.24 -2.17 29.10
C SER A 286 8.75 -0.96 29.90
N LEU A 287 9.17 -1.16 31.16
CA LEU A 287 9.74 -0.08 31.98
C LEU A 287 11.05 0.48 31.41
N SER A 288 11.95 -0.40 30.97
CA SER A 288 13.20 0.02 30.33
C SER A 288 12.96 0.70 28.98
N MET A 289 11.96 0.25 28.21
CA MET A 289 11.53 0.89 26.98
C MET A 289 10.96 2.29 27.24
N ILE A 290 10.06 2.44 28.22
CA ILE A 290 9.49 3.73 28.63
C ILE A 290 10.60 4.70 29.02
N ALA A 291 11.59 4.24 29.78
CA ALA A 291 12.74 5.05 30.16
C ALA A 291 13.54 5.49 28.93
N LEU A 292 13.85 4.58 28.01
CA LEU A 292 14.59 4.90 26.78
C LEU A 292 13.83 5.93 25.93
N MET A 293 12.56 5.68 25.63
CA MET A 293 11.74 6.55 24.78
C MET A 293 11.46 7.91 25.41
N SER A 294 11.23 7.95 26.73
CA SER A 294 11.07 9.22 27.46
C SER A 294 12.35 10.04 27.45
N ALA A 295 13.52 9.40 27.56
CA ALA A 295 14.80 10.11 27.52
C ALA A 295 15.11 10.69 26.12
N ILE A 296 14.90 9.90 25.06
CA ILE A 296 15.09 10.33 23.66
C ILE A 296 14.17 11.52 23.34
N THR A 297 12.89 11.41 23.68
CA THR A 297 11.90 12.45 23.37
C THR A 297 12.14 13.73 24.18
N ILE A 298 12.57 13.64 25.45
CA ILE A 298 12.97 14.82 26.24
C ILE A 298 14.23 15.47 25.65
N MET A 299 15.21 14.70 25.19
CA MET A 299 16.40 15.23 24.53
C MET A 299 16.03 16.03 23.27
N ILE A 300 15.15 15.48 22.42
CA ILE A 300 14.66 16.17 21.21
C ILE A 300 13.87 17.43 21.55
N SER A 301 13.05 17.38 22.62
CA SER A 301 12.31 18.53 23.14
C SER A 301 13.26 19.63 23.65
N CYS A 302 14.38 19.26 24.28
CA CYS A 302 15.44 20.20 24.67
C CYS A 302 16.14 20.85 23.47
N MET A 303 16.31 20.14 22.36
CA MET A 303 16.94 20.69 21.14
C MET A 303 16.02 21.62 20.36
N SER A 304 14.72 21.46 20.51
CA SER A 304 13.72 22.12 19.67
C SER A 304 13.20 23.42 20.28
N GLN A 305 12.77 24.34 19.41
CA GLN A 305 12.24 25.67 19.77
C GLN A 305 10.71 25.74 19.74
N SER A 306 10.05 24.80 19.07
CA SER A 306 8.59 24.70 18.97
C SER A 306 8.13 23.25 18.97
N ILE A 307 6.86 23.02 19.31
CA ILE A 307 6.23 21.69 19.32
C ILE A 307 6.32 21.07 17.92
N ILE A 308 6.00 21.82 16.87
CA ILE A 308 6.00 21.34 15.49
C ILE A 308 7.41 20.93 15.04
N SER A 309 8.43 21.74 15.37
CA SER A 309 9.83 21.42 15.06
C SER A 309 10.26 20.12 15.75
N ALA A 310 9.85 19.95 17.00
CA ALA A 310 10.22 18.81 17.81
C ALA A 310 9.54 17.51 17.33
N GLN A 311 8.26 17.59 16.96
CA GLN A 311 7.54 16.47 16.32
C GLN A 311 8.15 16.10 14.97
N THR A 312 8.50 17.09 14.14
CA THR A 312 9.12 16.86 12.83
C THR A 312 10.49 16.19 12.98
N ALA A 313 11.26 16.54 14.01
CA ALA A 313 12.55 15.93 14.31
C ALA A 313 12.41 14.48 14.84
N PHE A 314 11.30 14.15 15.51
CA PHE A 314 11.03 12.79 15.99
C PHE A 314 10.60 11.83 14.86
N LEU A 315 9.94 12.33 13.81
CA LEU A 315 9.35 11.48 12.76
C LEU A 315 10.36 10.52 12.09
N PRO A 316 11.57 10.93 11.68
CA PRO A 316 12.55 9.99 11.11
C PRO A 316 12.98 8.90 12.10
N ILE A 317 13.15 9.24 13.37
CA ILE A 317 13.49 8.28 14.43
C ILE A 317 12.34 7.29 14.62
N PHE A 318 11.10 7.79 14.64
CA PHE A 318 9.91 6.94 14.71
C PHE A 318 9.83 5.97 13.54
N MET A 319 10.09 6.43 12.31
CA MET A 319 10.11 5.59 11.11
C MET A 319 11.23 4.54 11.15
N ILE A 320 12.44 4.90 11.59
CA ILE A 320 13.56 3.94 11.72
C ILE A 320 13.22 2.84 12.73
N VAL A 321 12.68 3.22 13.89
CA VAL A 321 12.28 2.25 14.93
C VAL A 321 11.13 1.37 14.43
N LEU A 322 10.16 1.95 13.72
CA LEU A 322 9.05 1.18 13.13
C LEU A 322 9.54 0.18 12.08
N VAL A 323 10.44 0.59 11.18
CA VAL A 323 11.06 -0.31 10.20
C VAL A 323 11.84 -1.42 10.91
N ALA A 324 12.60 -1.10 11.97
CA ALA A 324 13.27 -2.12 12.78
C ALA A 324 12.27 -3.14 13.35
N CYS A 325 11.15 -2.70 13.93
CA CYS A 325 10.09 -3.59 14.41
C CYS A 325 9.49 -4.45 13.29
N VAL A 326 9.25 -3.90 12.10
CA VAL A 326 8.74 -4.66 10.95
C VAL A 326 9.76 -5.69 10.47
N THR A 327 11.06 -5.37 10.49
CA THR A 327 12.10 -6.36 10.17
C THR A 327 12.14 -7.51 11.17
N CYS A 328 11.78 -7.29 12.44
CA CYS A 328 11.67 -8.36 13.44
C CYS A 328 10.50 -9.32 13.18
N MET A 329 9.53 -8.95 12.34
CA MET A 329 8.42 -9.81 11.96
C MET A 329 8.83 -10.85 10.90
N GLN A 330 10.00 -10.68 10.28
CA GLN A 330 10.53 -11.61 9.28
C GLN A 330 11.26 -12.78 9.96
N PRO A 331 11.09 -14.03 9.51
CA PRO A 331 11.75 -15.20 10.12
C PRO A 331 13.28 -15.14 10.11
N SER A 332 13.87 -14.46 9.12
CA SER A 332 15.32 -14.40 8.85
C SER A 332 16.11 -13.48 9.79
N THR A 333 15.46 -12.60 10.54
CA THR A 333 16.13 -11.62 11.41
C THR A 333 16.27 -12.08 12.87
N ALA A 334 15.76 -13.26 13.20
CA ALA A 334 15.78 -13.85 14.54
C ALA A 334 17.14 -14.43 14.96
N ASN A 335 18.26 -13.86 14.48
CA ASN A 335 19.60 -14.22 14.95
C ASN A 335 19.77 -13.87 16.44
N ASP A 336 20.40 -14.75 17.21
CA ASP A 336 20.56 -14.56 18.67
C ASP A 336 21.29 -13.27 19.05
N ILE A 337 22.17 -12.77 18.17
CA ILE A 337 22.90 -11.50 18.37
C ILE A 337 21.93 -10.30 18.44
N ASN A 338 20.83 -10.32 17.67
CA ASN A 338 19.89 -9.21 17.60
C ASN A 338 19.09 -9.05 18.90
N LYS A 339 18.93 -10.12 19.69
CA LYS A 339 18.23 -10.10 20.98
C LYS A 339 18.97 -9.25 22.04
N PHE A 340 20.24 -8.95 21.83
CA PHE A 340 21.04 -8.13 22.74
C PHE A 340 20.99 -6.62 22.41
N ILE A 341 20.57 -6.26 21.19
CA ILE A 341 20.56 -4.87 20.72
C ILE A 341 19.28 -4.18 21.21
N PRO A 342 19.34 -3.01 21.86
CA PRO A 342 18.14 -2.21 22.19
C PRO A 342 17.25 -1.98 20.97
N ILE A 343 15.93 -1.93 21.15
CA ILE A 343 14.90 -2.00 20.09
C ILE A 343 14.62 -3.45 19.65
N TYR A 344 15.60 -4.15 19.06
CA TYR A 344 15.43 -5.55 18.63
C TYR A 344 15.16 -6.48 19.83
N GLY A 345 15.96 -6.36 20.89
CA GLY A 345 15.80 -7.13 22.13
C GLY A 345 14.51 -6.83 22.89
N HIS A 346 13.99 -5.60 22.82
CA HIS A 346 12.67 -5.27 23.36
C HIS A 346 11.55 -5.95 22.57
N PHE A 347 11.66 -5.97 21.24
CA PHE A 347 10.66 -6.58 20.37
C PHE A 347 10.62 -8.10 20.59
N PHE A 348 11.77 -8.77 20.43
CA PHE A 348 11.87 -10.22 20.63
C PHE A 348 11.64 -10.62 22.08
N GLY A 349 12.16 -9.86 23.05
CA GLY A 349 11.99 -10.16 24.47
C GLY A 349 10.54 -10.08 24.94
N ILE A 350 9.76 -9.08 24.50
CA ILE A 350 8.33 -9.00 24.84
C ILE A 350 7.58 -10.18 24.20
N GLY A 351 7.87 -10.50 22.93
CA GLY A 351 7.30 -11.65 22.25
C GLY A 351 7.62 -12.96 22.98
N ASP A 352 8.89 -13.22 23.28
CA ASP A 352 9.33 -14.44 23.96
C ASP A 352 8.77 -14.56 25.39
N CYS A 353 8.63 -13.45 26.13
CA CYS A 353 8.02 -13.44 27.46
C CYS A 353 6.53 -13.78 27.43
N LEU A 354 5.79 -13.31 26.42
CA LEU A 354 4.38 -13.66 26.25
C LEU A 354 4.19 -15.15 25.93
N MET A 355 5.17 -15.73 25.25
CA MET A 355 5.18 -17.13 24.79
C MET A 355 5.80 -18.10 25.79
N ASN A 356 6.27 -17.59 26.92
CA ASN A 356 7.01 -18.37 27.92
C ASN A 356 8.27 -19.07 27.36
N THR A 357 8.87 -18.54 26.28
CA THR A 357 10.12 -19.05 25.68
C THR A 357 11.33 -18.14 25.97
N ALA A 358 11.16 -17.17 26.87
CA ALA A 358 12.15 -16.14 27.10
C ALA A 358 13.33 -16.63 27.94
N SER A 359 14.53 -16.34 27.45
CA SER A 359 15.77 -16.57 28.20
C SER A 359 16.12 -15.34 29.05
N PHE A 360 16.68 -15.57 30.25
CA PHE A 360 16.97 -14.51 31.21
C PHE A 360 18.09 -13.56 30.75
N LEU A 361 19.14 -14.10 30.13
CA LEU A 361 20.35 -13.33 29.80
C LEU A 361 20.09 -12.23 28.75
N PRO A 362 19.40 -12.47 27.61
CA PRO A 362 19.11 -11.41 26.64
C PRO A 362 18.21 -10.31 27.23
N ILE A 363 17.22 -10.67 28.04
CA ILE A 363 16.34 -9.70 28.72
C ILE A 363 17.17 -8.79 29.62
N LEU A 364 18.03 -9.36 30.46
CA LEU A 364 18.85 -8.60 31.39
C LEU A 364 19.77 -7.62 30.65
N VAL A 365 20.47 -8.08 29.61
CA VAL A 365 21.36 -7.25 28.81
C VAL A 365 20.60 -6.13 28.09
N CYS A 366 19.42 -6.44 27.54
CA CYS A 366 18.57 -5.46 26.86
C CYS A 366 18.03 -4.38 27.80
N VAL A 367 17.60 -4.77 29.01
CA VAL A 367 17.15 -3.84 30.07
C VAL A 367 18.29 -2.92 30.50
N LEU A 368 19.46 -3.49 30.81
CA LEU A 368 20.63 -2.72 31.26
C LEU A 368 21.14 -1.75 30.20
N SER A 369 21.28 -2.21 28.95
CA SER A 369 21.73 -1.37 27.84
C SER A 369 20.75 -0.23 27.54
N SER A 370 19.45 -0.46 27.70
CA SER A 370 18.43 0.57 27.49
C SER A 370 18.39 1.62 28.59
N PHE A 371 18.58 1.23 29.86
CA PHE A 371 18.76 2.19 30.94
C PHE A 371 20.05 2.99 30.79
N LEU A 372 21.14 2.35 30.33
CA LEU A 372 22.40 3.04 30.04
C LEU A 372 22.21 4.11 28.95
N LEU A 373 21.59 3.74 27.83
CA LEU A 373 21.28 4.68 26.74
C LEU A 373 20.34 5.80 27.18
N ALA A 374 19.32 5.49 28.00
CA ALA A 374 18.45 6.50 28.58
C ALA A 374 19.24 7.48 29.46
N GLY A 375 20.15 6.97 30.30
CA GLY A 375 21.04 7.78 31.13
C GLY A 375 21.92 8.72 30.30
N ILE A 376 22.54 8.22 29.23
CA ILE A 376 23.34 9.02 28.29
C ILE A 376 22.47 10.14 27.68
N CYS A 377 21.27 9.82 27.19
CA CYS A 377 20.35 10.81 26.63
C CYS A 377 19.96 11.90 27.64
N LEU A 378 19.73 11.55 28.90
CA LEU A 378 19.41 12.51 29.97
C LEU A 378 20.61 13.39 30.34
N LEU A 379 21.83 12.85 30.31
CA LEU A 379 23.06 13.63 30.51
C LEU A 379 23.28 14.64 29.37
N VAL A 380 23.04 14.22 28.13
CA VAL A 380 23.05 15.11 26.96
C VAL A 380 21.97 16.19 27.11
N ALA A 381 20.73 15.82 27.45
CA ALA A 381 19.64 16.76 27.67
C ALA A 381 19.98 17.80 28.77
N LYS A 382 20.63 17.37 29.86
CA LYS A 382 21.12 18.27 30.92
C LYS A 382 22.14 19.27 30.37
N LYS A 383 23.12 18.81 29.57
CA LYS A 383 24.16 19.66 28.96
C LYS A 383 23.60 20.61 27.90
N LEU A 384 22.57 20.21 27.18
CA LEU A 384 21.86 21.09 26.25
C LEU A 384 21.23 22.27 27.01
N LEU A 385 20.57 22.02 28.15
CA LEU A 385 19.96 23.08 28.96
C LEU A 385 20.96 23.98 29.72
N THR A 386 22.26 23.69 29.69
CA THR A 386 23.30 24.62 30.18
C THR A 386 23.81 25.55 29.09
N THR A 387 23.50 25.27 27.82
CA THR A 387 23.96 26.07 26.69
C THR A 387 22.91 27.12 26.33
N GLU A 388 23.32 28.38 26.19
CA GLU A 388 22.40 29.51 25.92
C GLU A 388 21.60 29.35 24.63
N MET A 389 22.21 28.73 23.60
CA MET A 389 21.58 28.41 22.32
C MET A 389 20.27 27.62 22.46
N PHE A 390 20.16 26.76 23.47
CA PHE A 390 19.00 25.89 23.67
C PHE A 390 18.05 26.38 24.78
N THR A 391 18.39 27.44 25.52
CA THR A 391 17.58 27.97 26.62
C THR A 391 16.95 29.33 26.33
N VAL A 392 17.59 30.15 25.51
CA VAL A 392 17.09 31.48 25.16
C VAL A 392 16.29 31.39 23.87
N ALA A 393 14.96 31.51 23.98
CA ALA A 393 14.14 31.88 22.85
C ALA A 393 14.34 33.38 22.60
N VAL A 394 15.40 33.75 21.87
CA VAL A 394 15.58 35.14 21.43
C VAL A 394 14.53 35.44 20.38
N GLU A 395 13.40 35.97 20.82
CA GLU A 395 12.65 36.93 20.03
C GLU A 395 12.28 38.08 20.95
N SER A 396 13.15 39.09 21.03
CA SER A 396 12.72 40.38 21.54
C SER A 396 11.56 40.89 20.67
N LYS A 397 10.66 41.69 21.23
CA LYS A 397 9.56 42.30 20.45
C LYS A 397 10.10 43.05 19.23
N SER A 398 11.30 43.64 19.38
CA SER A 398 12.11 44.25 18.32
C SER A 398 12.53 43.24 17.26
N ASP A 399 13.08 42.08 17.61
CA ASP A 399 13.45 41.03 16.64
C ASP A 399 12.24 40.47 15.92
N LYS A 400 11.09 40.39 16.59
CA LYS A 400 9.83 39.95 15.97
C LYS A 400 9.32 40.96 14.96
N GLU A 401 9.53 42.26 15.21
CA GLU A 401 9.20 43.33 14.27
C GLU A 401 10.23 43.48 13.16
N ILE A 402 11.53 43.37 13.44
CA ILE A 402 12.61 43.34 12.46
C ILE A 402 12.48 42.11 11.58
N ARG A 403 12.18 40.93 12.15
CA ARG A 403 11.92 39.71 11.40
C ARG A 403 10.62 39.82 10.62
N LYS A 404 9.55 40.44 11.15
CA LYS A 404 8.33 40.72 10.36
C LYS A 404 8.59 41.73 9.25
N ALA A 405 9.42 42.75 9.47
CA ALA A 405 9.77 43.78 8.50
C ALA A 405 10.70 43.21 7.44
N MET A 406 11.68 42.39 7.82
CA MET A 406 12.58 41.66 6.93
C MET A 406 11.85 40.52 6.21
N GLU A 407 10.85 39.88 6.84
CA GLU A 407 9.91 38.97 6.17
C GLU A 407 8.98 39.72 5.23
N ARG A 408 8.54 40.95 5.53
CA ARG A 408 7.74 41.81 4.64
C ARG A 408 8.57 42.30 3.46
N ALA A 409 9.80 42.74 3.68
CA ALA A 409 10.75 43.15 2.65
C ALA A 409 11.16 41.95 1.78
N LYS A 410 11.54 40.82 2.40
CA LYS A 410 11.74 39.55 1.67
C LYS A 410 10.46 39.09 0.98
N ARG A 411 9.26 39.35 1.51
CA ARG A 411 7.98 39.03 0.83
C ARG A 411 7.76 39.93 -0.37
N GLN A 412 8.06 41.22 -0.30
CA GLN A 412 7.95 42.14 -1.44
C GLN A 412 8.96 41.82 -2.53
N GLU A 413 10.21 41.59 -2.16
CA GLU A 413 11.28 41.17 -3.07
C GLU A 413 11.00 39.76 -3.66
N LYS A 414 10.44 38.83 -2.87
CA LYS A 414 10.06 37.49 -3.35
C LYS A 414 8.72 37.43 -4.08
N ASP A 415 7.79 38.34 -3.84
CA ASP A 415 6.56 38.50 -4.63
C ASP A 415 6.93 39.05 -6.02
N TYR A 416 7.96 39.89 -6.10
CA TYR A 416 8.57 40.28 -7.37
C TYR A 416 9.25 39.10 -8.08
N VAL A 417 10.12 38.34 -7.39
CA VAL A 417 10.80 37.17 -7.97
C VAL A 417 9.86 35.99 -8.30
N SER A 418 8.77 35.80 -7.55
CA SER A 418 7.76 34.75 -7.81
C SER A 418 6.78 35.13 -8.93
N ARG A 419 6.55 36.43 -9.16
CA ARG A 419 5.87 36.91 -10.38
C ARG A 419 6.75 36.70 -11.63
N ALA A 420 8.07 36.71 -11.48
CA ALA A 420 9.04 36.52 -12.58
C ALA A 420 9.28 35.06 -13.00
N ARG A 421 8.81 34.05 -12.25
CA ARG A 421 8.96 32.63 -12.63
C ARG A 421 7.82 32.17 -13.54
N ALA A 422 8.17 31.42 -14.58
CA ALA A 422 7.22 30.87 -15.55
C ALA A 422 6.12 30.04 -14.84
N LYS A 423 4.86 30.41 -15.05
CA LYS A 423 3.69 29.76 -14.46
C LYS A 423 3.15 28.70 -15.41
N VAL A 424 3.14 27.44 -14.97
CA VAL A 424 2.46 26.35 -15.69
C VAL A 424 0.97 26.37 -15.31
N PHE A 425 0.10 26.41 -16.32
CA PHE A 425 -1.37 26.48 -16.17
C PHE A 425 -1.88 27.56 -15.19
N GLY A 426 -1.11 28.65 -14.99
CA GLY A 426 -1.47 29.69 -14.03
C GLY A 426 -1.40 29.26 -12.55
N TYR A 427 -0.78 28.11 -12.23
CA TYR A 427 -0.61 27.62 -10.86
C TYR A 427 0.12 28.65 -9.98
N ARG A 428 -0.41 28.85 -8.76
CA ARG A 428 0.17 29.75 -7.76
C ARG A 428 0.74 28.93 -6.61
N PRO A 429 2.07 28.97 -6.38
CA PRO A 429 2.70 28.18 -5.33
C PRO A 429 2.29 28.68 -3.94
N MET A 430 1.87 27.74 -3.06
CA MET A 430 1.68 28.00 -1.64
C MET A 430 3.02 28.21 -0.88
N LYS A 431 2.94 28.69 0.38
CA LYS A 431 4.09 28.92 1.27
C LYS A 431 5.11 27.78 1.21
N ARG A 432 6.40 28.11 1.10
CA ARG A 432 7.49 27.13 0.96
C ARG A 432 7.56 26.15 2.14
N LYS A 433 7.21 24.88 1.91
CA LYS A 433 7.71 23.72 2.67
C LYS A 433 9.22 23.50 2.40
N SER A 434 9.92 22.75 3.27
CA SER A 434 11.30 22.30 3.02
C SER A 434 11.41 21.61 1.65
N ILE A 435 12.57 21.67 0.99
CA ILE A 435 12.73 21.12 -0.37
C ILE A 435 12.43 19.61 -0.36
N GLY A 436 13.01 18.87 0.58
CA GLY A 436 12.77 17.43 0.74
C GLY A 436 11.30 17.11 1.01
N GLY A 437 10.68 17.78 2.00
CA GLY A 437 9.27 17.54 2.31
C GLY A 437 8.30 17.96 1.19
N PHE A 438 8.70 18.92 0.35
CA PHE A 438 7.94 19.30 -0.83
C PHE A 438 8.01 18.22 -1.92
N LEU A 439 9.21 17.74 -2.26
CA LEU A 439 9.39 16.70 -3.27
C LEU A 439 8.76 15.37 -2.84
N ILE A 440 9.05 14.91 -1.62
CA ILE A 440 8.49 13.68 -1.05
C ILE A 440 6.97 13.76 -0.99
N GLY A 441 6.41 14.89 -0.52
CA GLY A 441 4.96 15.05 -0.42
C GLY A 441 4.23 14.98 -1.77
N HIS A 442 4.87 15.37 -2.86
CA HIS A 442 4.26 15.29 -4.21
C HIS A 442 4.54 13.95 -4.90
N ALA A 443 5.65 13.28 -4.60
CA ALA A 443 5.98 11.96 -5.14
C ALA A 443 5.23 10.81 -4.44
N VAL A 444 5.03 10.90 -3.11
CA VAL A 444 4.41 9.83 -2.31
C VAL A 444 2.88 9.83 -2.40
N LEU A 445 2.25 11.00 -2.53
CA LEU A 445 0.78 11.12 -2.61
C LEU A 445 0.18 10.28 -3.77
N PRO A 446 0.73 10.33 -5.01
CA PRO A 446 0.41 9.42 -6.09
C PRO A 446 0.34 7.94 -5.70
N LEU A 447 1.43 7.43 -5.15
CA LEU A 447 1.60 6.03 -4.77
C LEU A 447 0.61 5.66 -3.68
N ALA A 448 0.49 6.48 -2.63
CA ALA A 448 -0.39 6.21 -1.50
C ALA A 448 -1.87 6.14 -1.92
N LEU A 449 -2.32 7.04 -2.80
CA LEU A 449 -3.70 7.01 -3.30
C LEU A 449 -3.96 5.78 -4.16
N LEU A 450 -3.04 5.45 -5.08
CA LEU A 450 -3.18 4.29 -5.96
C LEU A 450 -3.24 2.98 -5.15
N SER A 451 -2.33 2.79 -4.20
CA SER A 451 -2.27 1.57 -3.37
C SER A 451 -3.54 1.36 -2.53
N VAL A 452 -4.14 2.42 -2.00
CA VAL A 452 -5.39 2.31 -1.22
C VAL A 452 -6.55 1.81 -2.09
N PHE A 453 -6.71 2.36 -3.30
CA PHE A 453 -7.81 1.93 -4.18
C PHE A 453 -7.56 0.56 -4.81
N GLN A 454 -6.29 0.20 -5.09
CA GLN A 454 -5.92 -1.16 -5.48
C GLN A 454 -6.33 -2.17 -4.41
N LEU A 455 -6.01 -1.92 -3.13
CA LEU A 455 -6.37 -2.81 -2.04
C LEU A 455 -7.90 -2.99 -1.90
N ILE A 456 -8.67 -1.90 -2.03
CA ILE A 456 -10.13 -1.96 -1.98
C ILE A 456 -10.70 -2.78 -3.14
N ALA A 457 -10.14 -2.64 -4.34
CA ALA A 457 -10.61 -3.36 -5.52
C ALA A 457 -10.27 -4.86 -5.49
N MET A 458 -9.25 -5.27 -4.73
CA MET A 458 -8.91 -6.69 -4.56
C MET A 458 -9.98 -7.45 -3.77
N ILE A 459 -10.66 -6.82 -2.80
CA ILE A 459 -11.59 -7.51 -1.88
C ILE A 459 -12.68 -8.29 -2.65
N PRO A 460 -13.44 -7.69 -3.58
CA PRO A 460 -14.49 -8.42 -4.31
C PRO A 460 -13.91 -9.47 -5.26
N ALA A 461 -12.73 -9.24 -5.82
CA ALA A 461 -12.06 -10.18 -6.71
C ALA A 461 -11.63 -11.45 -5.95
N VAL A 462 -11.04 -11.29 -4.76
CA VAL A 462 -10.71 -12.41 -3.86
C VAL A 462 -11.98 -13.19 -3.52
N ILE A 463 -13.05 -12.53 -3.09
CA ILE A 463 -14.33 -13.18 -2.77
C ILE A 463 -14.86 -13.98 -3.97
N SER A 464 -14.68 -13.48 -5.20
CA SER A 464 -15.08 -14.18 -6.42
C SER A 464 -14.20 -15.41 -6.69
N TYR A 465 -12.88 -15.31 -6.54
CA TYR A 465 -11.95 -16.44 -6.78
C TYR A 465 -12.20 -17.59 -5.80
N MET A 466 -12.50 -17.28 -4.53
CA MET A 466 -12.82 -18.27 -3.50
C MET A 466 -14.05 -19.13 -3.85
N LYS A 467 -14.91 -18.68 -4.78
CA LYS A 467 -16.09 -19.42 -5.24
C LYS A 467 -15.84 -20.29 -6.48
N THR A 468 -14.62 -20.27 -7.02
CA THR A 468 -14.26 -21.01 -8.25
C THR A 468 -13.26 -22.13 -7.95
N THR A 469 -13.18 -23.12 -8.84
CA THR A 469 -12.17 -24.19 -8.77
C THR A 469 -10.73 -23.66 -8.86
N GLU A 470 -10.53 -22.47 -9.43
CA GLU A 470 -9.24 -21.75 -9.48
C GLU A 470 -8.74 -21.25 -8.11
N SER A 471 -9.55 -21.35 -7.05
CA SER A 471 -9.15 -20.94 -5.69
C SER A 471 -7.90 -21.68 -5.21
N VAL A 472 -7.73 -22.95 -5.59
CA VAL A 472 -6.57 -23.79 -5.24
C VAL A 472 -5.28 -23.24 -5.85
N ARG A 473 -5.32 -22.86 -7.13
CA ARG A 473 -4.21 -22.21 -7.83
C ARG A 473 -3.85 -20.88 -7.19
N PHE A 474 -4.86 -20.08 -6.87
CA PHE A 474 -4.68 -18.78 -6.21
C PHE A 474 -4.05 -18.92 -4.82
N LEU A 475 -4.47 -19.91 -4.02
CA LEU A 475 -3.90 -20.21 -2.70
C LEU A 475 -2.45 -20.70 -2.79
N ARG A 476 -2.12 -21.49 -3.82
CA ARG A 476 -0.75 -21.93 -4.10
C ARG A 476 0.19 -20.75 -4.31
N MET A 477 -0.21 -19.78 -5.13
CA MET A 477 0.58 -18.57 -5.39
C MET A 477 0.81 -17.75 -4.11
N PHE A 478 -0.20 -17.61 -3.24
CA PHE A 478 -0.03 -16.94 -1.94
C PHE A 478 0.91 -17.69 -0.99
N ARG A 479 0.86 -19.03 -0.99
CA ARG A 479 1.74 -19.87 -0.18
C ARG A 479 3.18 -19.81 -0.66
N GLU A 480 3.40 -19.85 -1.97
CA GLU A 480 4.71 -19.65 -2.58
C GLU A 480 5.26 -18.27 -2.22
N LEU A 481 4.46 -17.21 -2.29
CA LEU A 481 4.88 -15.87 -1.86
C LEU A 481 5.37 -15.85 -0.39
N SER A 482 4.74 -16.64 0.48
CA SER A 482 5.09 -16.73 1.91
C SER A 482 6.34 -17.56 2.22
N SER A 483 6.81 -18.38 1.28
CA SER A 483 8.01 -19.21 1.42
C SER A 483 9.26 -18.57 0.81
N LEU A 484 9.12 -17.44 0.11
CA LEU A 484 10.24 -16.75 -0.54
C LEU A 484 11.14 -16.05 0.49
N SER A 485 12.45 -16.28 0.36
CA SER A 485 13.48 -15.71 1.22
C SER A 485 14.15 -14.45 0.63
N ALA A 486 13.96 -14.19 -0.68
CA ALA A 486 14.55 -13.07 -1.40
C ALA A 486 13.51 -12.03 -1.84
N VAL A 487 13.89 -10.76 -1.79
CA VAL A 487 13.02 -9.62 -2.14
C VAL A 487 12.69 -9.59 -3.64
N GLU A 488 13.62 -10.00 -4.50
CA GLU A 488 13.41 -10.00 -5.96
C GLU A 488 12.33 -11.02 -6.37
N ASP A 489 12.37 -12.24 -5.82
CA ASP A 489 11.38 -13.27 -6.08
C ASP A 489 9.99 -12.84 -5.57
N ALA A 490 9.93 -12.22 -4.37
CA ALA A 490 8.68 -11.73 -3.81
C ALA A 490 8.03 -10.62 -4.65
N VAL A 491 8.83 -9.74 -5.25
CA VAL A 491 8.34 -8.70 -6.17
C VAL A 491 7.82 -9.33 -7.46
N SER A 492 8.55 -10.28 -8.05
CA SER A 492 8.14 -10.98 -9.27
C SER A 492 6.83 -11.75 -9.08
N GLU A 493 6.71 -12.51 -7.98
CA GLU A 493 5.50 -13.26 -7.68
C GLU A 493 4.33 -12.36 -7.21
N SER A 494 4.61 -11.21 -6.60
CA SER A 494 3.55 -10.24 -6.34
C SER A 494 2.98 -9.64 -7.64
N ALA A 495 3.82 -9.49 -8.67
CA ALA A 495 3.40 -9.02 -9.99
C ALA A 495 2.62 -10.10 -10.75
N SER A 496 2.98 -11.39 -10.61
CA SER A 496 2.23 -12.52 -11.19
C SER A 496 0.82 -12.60 -10.57
N LEU A 497 0.71 -12.48 -9.24
CA LEU A 497 -0.56 -12.39 -8.52
C LEU A 497 -1.40 -11.19 -8.97
N PHE A 498 -0.78 -10.01 -9.12
CA PHE A 498 -1.48 -8.82 -9.58
C PHE A 498 -2.01 -8.96 -11.01
N SER A 499 -1.22 -9.60 -11.89
CA SER A 499 -1.62 -9.93 -13.25
C SER A 499 -2.86 -10.83 -13.29
N GLU A 500 -2.97 -11.80 -12.39
CA GLU A 500 -4.15 -12.66 -12.27
C GLU A 500 -5.40 -11.83 -11.95
N PHE A 501 -5.32 -10.90 -11.00
CA PHE A 501 -6.41 -9.97 -10.70
C PHE A 501 -6.81 -9.11 -11.89
N MET A 502 -5.86 -8.72 -12.76
CA MET A 502 -6.15 -7.95 -13.96
C MET A 502 -7.02 -8.71 -14.97
N THR A 503 -7.17 -10.04 -14.85
CA THR A 503 -8.10 -10.83 -15.67
C THR A 503 -9.52 -10.88 -15.10
N ASN A 504 -9.70 -10.57 -13.82
CA ASN A 504 -10.97 -10.70 -13.11
C ASN A 504 -11.92 -9.51 -13.37
N HIS A 505 -13.15 -9.79 -13.77
CA HIS A 505 -14.14 -8.76 -14.11
C HIS A 505 -14.47 -7.83 -12.93
N TRP A 506 -14.55 -8.37 -11.70
CA TRP A 506 -14.83 -7.55 -10.51
C TRP A 506 -13.69 -6.61 -10.20
N PHE A 507 -12.45 -7.11 -10.28
CA PHE A 507 -11.28 -6.28 -10.06
C PHE A 507 -11.23 -5.09 -11.02
N ILE A 508 -11.38 -5.34 -12.33
CA ILE A 508 -11.35 -4.29 -13.36
C ILE A 508 -12.45 -3.24 -13.12
N PHE A 509 -13.66 -3.68 -12.76
CA PHE A 509 -14.77 -2.80 -12.46
C PHE A 509 -14.49 -1.88 -11.26
N PHE A 510 -14.07 -2.45 -10.12
CA PHE A 510 -13.80 -1.68 -8.90
C PHE A 510 -12.55 -0.81 -9.04
N MET A 511 -11.54 -1.26 -9.78
CA MET A 511 -10.38 -0.42 -10.15
C MET A 511 -10.80 0.78 -11.00
N GLY A 512 -11.66 0.57 -12.00
CA GLY A 512 -12.26 1.65 -12.80
C GLY A 512 -12.95 2.72 -11.94
N LEU A 513 -13.73 2.30 -10.95
CA LEU A 513 -14.34 3.20 -9.95
C LEU A 513 -13.29 3.89 -9.07
N GLY A 514 -12.26 3.17 -8.65
CA GLY A 514 -11.15 3.69 -7.87
C GLY A 514 -10.44 4.86 -8.57
N TYR A 515 -10.18 4.74 -9.88
CA TYR A 515 -9.58 5.82 -10.67
C TYR A 515 -10.44 7.09 -10.69
N TRP A 516 -11.77 6.97 -10.82
CA TRP A 516 -12.67 8.13 -10.70
C TRP A 516 -12.59 8.81 -9.33
N CYS A 517 -12.51 8.01 -8.26
CA CYS A 517 -12.34 8.53 -6.90
C CYS A 517 -11.00 9.27 -6.74
N ILE A 518 -9.90 8.74 -7.29
CA ILE A 518 -8.58 9.39 -7.26
C ILE A 518 -8.64 10.76 -7.95
N ILE A 519 -9.26 10.83 -9.14
CA ILE A 519 -9.47 12.10 -9.85
C ILE A 519 -10.23 13.10 -8.96
N GLY A 520 -11.31 12.66 -8.32
CA GLY A 520 -12.10 13.47 -7.39
C GLY A 520 -11.28 14.00 -6.21
N ILE A 521 -10.44 13.15 -5.62
CA ILE A 521 -9.54 13.53 -4.52
C ILE A 521 -8.56 14.62 -4.96
N TYR A 522 -7.91 14.48 -6.12
CA TYR A 522 -7.00 15.52 -6.62
C TYR A 522 -7.71 16.85 -6.87
N MET A 523 -8.94 16.82 -7.43
CA MET A 523 -9.75 18.02 -7.60
C MET A 523 -10.08 18.67 -6.25
N LEU A 524 -10.42 17.87 -5.23
CA LEU A 524 -10.68 18.36 -3.87
C LEU A 524 -9.43 18.95 -3.21
N ILE A 525 -8.26 18.32 -3.37
CA ILE A 525 -6.98 18.83 -2.87
C ILE A 525 -6.71 20.22 -3.44
N VAL A 526 -6.81 20.38 -4.76
CA VAL A 526 -6.54 21.68 -5.42
C VAL A 526 -7.55 22.74 -5.01
N LYS A 527 -8.84 22.38 -4.94
CA LYS A 527 -9.92 23.32 -4.63
C LYS A 527 -9.97 23.70 -3.15
N LEU A 528 -9.91 22.73 -2.24
CA LEU A 528 -10.15 22.93 -0.80
C LEU A 528 -8.86 23.19 -0.02
N LEU A 529 -7.80 22.41 -0.28
CA LEU A 529 -6.54 22.53 0.47
C LEU A 529 -5.66 23.64 -0.10
N GLU A 530 -5.45 23.66 -1.42
CA GLU A 530 -4.60 24.68 -2.04
C GLU A 530 -5.32 25.99 -2.36
N ARG A 531 -6.66 25.99 -2.35
CA ARG A 531 -7.51 27.13 -2.73
C ARG A 531 -7.18 27.67 -4.13
N ASN A 532 -6.77 26.79 -5.04
CA ASN A 532 -6.48 27.07 -6.44
C ASN A 532 -7.67 26.69 -7.33
N ARG A 533 -7.72 27.25 -8.54
CA ARG A 533 -8.73 26.87 -9.55
C ARG A 533 -8.39 25.53 -10.16
N LEU A 534 -9.39 24.75 -10.57
CA LEU A 534 -9.16 23.49 -11.30
C LEU A 534 -8.44 23.69 -12.64
N SER A 535 -8.55 24.88 -13.24
CA SER A 535 -7.76 25.23 -14.44
C SER A 535 -6.25 25.20 -14.21
N THR A 536 -5.78 25.33 -12.96
CA THR A 536 -4.36 25.16 -12.61
C THR A 536 -3.86 23.73 -12.74
N MET A 537 -4.77 22.77 -12.95
CA MET A 537 -4.44 21.40 -13.31
C MET A 537 -4.46 21.15 -14.82
N GLY A 538 -4.60 22.20 -15.64
CA GLY A 538 -4.72 22.05 -17.08
C GLY A 538 -6.13 21.69 -17.56
N PHE A 539 -7.15 21.81 -16.70
CA PHE A 539 -8.55 21.82 -17.10
C PHE A 539 -8.94 23.25 -17.53
N ALA A 540 -8.37 23.72 -18.64
CA ALA A 540 -8.61 25.07 -19.17
C ALA A 540 -10.09 25.26 -19.52
N SER A 541 -10.65 26.43 -19.22
CA SER A 541 -12.01 26.79 -19.61
C SER A 541 -12.07 27.06 -21.12
N SER A 542 -13.23 26.86 -21.73
CA SER A 542 -13.46 27.12 -23.16
C SER A 542 -13.22 28.58 -23.59
N GLU A 543 -13.25 29.54 -22.66
CA GLU A 543 -12.89 30.95 -22.91
C GLU A 543 -11.37 31.13 -23.04
N GLU A 544 -10.58 30.43 -22.22
CA GLU A 544 -9.11 30.37 -22.32
C GLU A 544 -8.64 29.60 -23.57
N LEU A 545 -9.41 28.60 -24.01
CA LEU A 545 -9.16 27.81 -25.22
C LEU A 545 -9.57 28.51 -26.53
N ALA A 546 -10.47 29.48 -26.49
CA ALA A 546 -11.00 30.19 -27.67
C ALA A 546 -10.21 31.47 -28.03
N GLY A 547 -9.09 31.74 -27.37
CA GLY A 547 -8.18 32.83 -27.74
C GLY A 547 -8.68 34.24 -27.44
N LYS A 548 -9.64 34.42 -26.53
CA LYS A 548 -10.03 35.75 -26.05
C LYS A 548 -9.21 36.14 -24.81
N ASP A 549 -8.14 36.88 -25.07
CA ASP A 549 -7.32 37.71 -24.17
C ASP A 549 -7.11 37.23 -22.73
N ALA A 550 -5.97 36.58 -22.49
CA ALA A 550 -5.41 36.39 -21.15
C ALA A 550 -4.64 37.63 -20.61
N SER A 551 -4.65 38.76 -21.33
CA SER A 551 -3.85 39.95 -20.99
C SER A 551 -4.64 41.18 -20.52
N ALA A 552 -5.97 41.20 -20.53
CA ALA A 552 -6.72 42.42 -20.20
C ALA A 552 -7.91 42.21 -19.25
N LYS A 553 -7.75 42.77 -18.03
CA LYS A 553 -8.73 43.39 -17.11
C LYS A 553 -9.97 42.60 -16.60
N THR A 554 -10.06 42.63 -15.26
CA THR A 554 -11.26 42.57 -14.39
C THR A 554 -12.16 41.33 -14.44
N TRP A 555 -11.97 40.54 -13.37
CA TRP A 555 -12.81 39.48 -12.82
C TRP A 555 -14.32 39.80 -12.78
N THR A 556 -15.14 38.87 -13.26
CA THR A 556 -16.49 38.62 -12.72
C THR A 556 -16.61 37.16 -12.27
N PRO A 557 -17.30 36.89 -11.14
CA PRO A 557 -17.45 35.55 -10.60
C PRO A 557 -18.75 34.91 -11.10
N ASN A 558 -18.67 33.90 -11.97
CA ASN A 558 -19.73 32.89 -11.98
C ASN A 558 -19.29 31.55 -12.59
N PRO A 559 -19.38 30.42 -11.86
CA PRO A 559 -19.20 29.10 -12.44
C PRO A 559 -20.53 28.67 -13.10
N SER A 560 -20.79 29.14 -14.32
CA SER A 560 -21.88 28.57 -15.13
C SER A 560 -21.36 27.42 -15.99
N PHE A 561 -21.85 26.21 -15.73
CA PHE A 561 -21.84 25.09 -16.69
C PHE A 561 -22.75 25.49 -17.86
N ASN A 562 -22.19 26.20 -18.84
CA ASN A 562 -22.95 26.62 -20.02
C ASN A 562 -22.71 25.65 -21.19
N LYS A 563 -23.75 25.37 -21.97
CA LYS A 563 -23.81 24.29 -23.00
C LYS A 563 -22.77 24.38 -24.13
N GLY A 564 -22.04 25.50 -24.27
CA GLY A 564 -20.93 25.66 -25.23
C GLY A 564 -19.55 25.17 -24.74
N LYS A 565 -19.38 24.96 -23.42
CA LYS A 565 -18.06 24.76 -22.78
C LYS A 565 -17.47 23.36 -22.98
N GLY A 566 -18.30 22.33 -23.15
CA GLY A 566 -17.86 20.94 -23.37
C GLY A 566 -17.36 20.64 -24.79
N ARG A 567 -17.76 21.41 -25.80
CA ARG A 567 -17.48 21.11 -27.21
C ARG A 567 -15.99 21.25 -27.56
N ALA A 568 -15.28 22.20 -26.95
CA ALA A 568 -13.83 22.38 -27.15
C ALA A 568 -13.02 21.30 -26.44
N ALA A 569 -13.36 20.98 -25.18
CA ALA A 569 -12.75 19.89 -24.44
C ALA A 569 -12.92 18.54 -25.16
N TRP A 570 -14.13 18.26 -25.66
CA TRP A 570 -14.42 17.07 -26.45
C TRP A 570 -13.62 17.00 -27.76
N LYS A 571 -13.52 18.12 -28.50
CA LYS A 571 -12.69 18.18 -29.72
C LYS A 571 -11.21 17.88 -29.42
N ASN A 572 -10.67 18.45 -28.35
CA ASN A 572 -9.28 18.22 -27.95
C ASN A 572 -9.04 16.80 -27.44
N TYR A 573 -10.04 16.22 -26.75
CA TYR A 573 -10.02 14.83 -26.35
C TYR A 573 -10.01 13.90 -27.57
N LEU A 574 -10.91 14.11 -28.54
CA LEU A 574 -10.95 13.32 -29.78
C LEU A 574 -9.66 13.45 -30.61
N LYS A 575 -9.09 14.66 -30.68
CA LYS A 575 -7.77 14.88 -31.27
C LYS A 575 -6.68 14.06 -30.56
N GLY A 576 -6.75 13.98 -29.23
CA GLY A 576 -5.84 13.16 -28.45
C GLY A 576 -6.04 11.67 -28.69
N MET A 577 -7.28 11.19 -28.79
CA MET A 577 -7.57 9.81 -29.17
C MET A 577 -6.90 9.44 -30.50
N LEU A 578 -7.05 10.31 -31.51
CA LEU A 578 -6.44 10.10 -32.82
C LEU A 578 -4.90 10.08 -32.74
N LEU A 579 -4.30 11.01 -32.01
CA LEU A 579 -2.84 11.06 -31.84
C LEU A 579 -2.30 9.83 -31.10
N GLY A 580 -2.99 9.40 -30.02
CA GLY A 580 -2.64 8.19 -29.27
C GLY A 580 -2.70 6.96 -30.15
N PHE A 581 -3.82 6.79 -30.87
CA PHE A 581 -4.03 5.72 -31.83
C PHE A 581 -2.94 5.67 -32.91
N VAL A 582 -2.60 6.82 -33.52
CA VAL A 582 -1.55 6.88 -34.55
C VAL A 582 -0.18 6.47 -33.99
N LEU A 583 0.18 6.93 -32.79
CA LEU A 583 1.48 6.60 -32.20
C LEU A 583 1.60 5.11 -31.90
N ILE A 584 0.63 4.52 -31.18
CA ILE A 584 0.70 3.10 -30.82
C ILE A 584 0.56 2.19 -32.05
N THR A 585 -0.25 2.57 -33.04
CA THR A 585 -0.35 1.84 -34.30
C THR A 585 0.97 1.90 -35.07
N SER A 586 1.68 3.03 -35.04
CA SER A 586 3.01 3.14 -35.66
C SER A 586 4.02 2.19 -35.00
N VAL A 587 3.95 2.03 -33.68
CA VAL A 587 4.77 1.05 -32.94
C VAL A 587 4.42 -0.37 -33.38
N TYR A 588 3.13 -0.71 -33.43
CA TYR A 588 2.67 -2.04 -33.87
C TYR A 588 3.12 -2.38 -35.29
N ILE A 589 2.96 -1.43 -36.24
CA ILE A 589 3.42 -1.59 -37.62
C ILE A 589 4.93 -1.80 -37.65
N LEU A 590 5.71 -1.03 -36.88
CA LEU A 590 7.16 -1.21 -36.83
C LEU A 590 7.55 -2.59 -36.28
N LEU A 591 6.89 -3.06 -35.22
CA LEU A 591 7.09 -4.40 -34.66
C LEU A 591 6.74 -5.49 -35.68
N PHE A 592 5.66 -5.32 -36.45
CA PHE A 592 5.26 -6.23 -37.50
C PHE A 592 6.27 -6.26 -38.66
N LEU A 593 6.69 -5.09 -39.16
CA LEU A 593 7.63 -4.95 -40.27
C LEU A 593 9.04 -5.46 -39.92
N THR A 594 9.47 -5.30 -38.66
CA THR A 594 10.75 -5.81 -38.16
C THR A 594 10.69 -7.28 -37.73
N GLY A 595 9.56 -7.95 -37.98
CA GLY A 595 9.38 -9.36 -37.68
C GLY A 595 9.34 -9.70 -36.20
N GLN A 596 9.09 -8.73 -35.31
CA GLN A 596 9.05 -8.95 -33.86
C GLN A 596 7.73 -9.55 -33.39
N VAL A 597 6.63 -9.21 -34.07
CA VAL A 597 5.27 -9.67 -33.78
C VAL A 597 4.61 -10.25 -35.04
N SER A 598 3.89 -11.36 -34.88
CA SER A 598 3.04 -11.95 -35.91
C SER A 598 1.58 -11.83 -35.50
N PHE A 599 0.75 -11.33 -36.43
CA PHE A 599 -0.71 -11.44 -36.34
C PHE A 599 -1.12 -12.90 -36.51
N LYS A 600 -1.87 -13.46 -35.56
CA LYS A 600 -2.35 -14.85 -35.55
C LYS A 600 -3.84 -14.99 -35.86
N GLY A 601 -4.57 -13.87 -35.95
CA GLY A 601 -6.01 -13.85 -36.23
C GLY A 601 -6.78 -13.00 -35.24
N PHE A 602 -8.10 -13.11 -35.30
CA PHE A 602 -9.01 -12.46 -34.36
C PHE A 602 -9.26 -13.37 -33.15
N ALA A 603 -9.05 -12.84 -31.95
CA ALA A 603 -9.11 -13.59 -30.70
C ALA A 603 -10.39 -13.35 -29.88
N LEU A 604 -11.16 -12.29 -30.21
CA LEU A 604 -12.31 -11.90 -29.42
C LEU A 604 -13.45 -12.91 -29.57
N ARG A 605 -13.76 -13.61 -28.47
CA ARG A 605 -14.84 -14.58 -28.38
C ARG A 605 -16.13 -13.93 -27.85
N ASN A 606 -17.30 -14.50 -28.17
CA ASN A 606 -18.61 -13.96 -27.77
C ASN A 606 -18.79 -13.82 -26.24
N ASP A 607 -18.25 -14.76 -25.47
CA ASP A 607 -18.20 -14.77 -24.00
C ASP A 607 -17.36 -13.62 -23.43
N SER A 608 -16.32 -13.19 -24.13
CA SER A 608 -15.38 -12.14 -23.72
C SER A 608 -15.78 -10.71 -24.13
N VAL A 609 -16.88 -10.51 -24.86
CA VAL A 609 -17.33 -9.18 -25.33
C VAL A 609 -17.67 -8.25 -24.16
N GLY A 610 -18.31 -8.78 -23.11
CA GLY A 610 -18.60 -7.99 -21.91
C GLY A 610 -17.32 -7.45 -21.24
N LEU A 611 -16.29 -8.30 -21.17
CA LEU A 611 -14.99 -7.95 -20.62
C LEU A 611 -14.26 -6.90 -21.47
N PHE A 612 -14.34 -7.00 -22.80
CA PHE A 612 -13.78 -5.99 -23.71
C PHE A 612 -14.33 -4.58 -23.45
N PHE A 613 -15.65 -4.45 -23.28
CA PHE A 613 -16.26 -3.16 -22.95
C PHE A 613 -15.92 -2.69 -21.53
N LEU A 614 -15.74 -3.62 -20.60
CA LEU A 614 -15.30 -3.30 -19.25
C LEU A 614 -13.87 -2.71 -19.25
N TYR A 615 -12.94 -3.29 -20.01
CA TYR A 615 -11.61 -2.73 -20.21
C TYR A 615 -11.67 -1.34 -20.84
N LEU A 616 -12.49 -1.14 -21.88
CA LEU A 616 -12.67 0.18 -22.49
C LEU A 616 -13.12 1.23 -21.45
N LEU A 617 -14.06 0.87 -20.58
CA LEU A 617 -14.54 1.73 -19.50
C LEU A 617 -13.49 1.98 -18.41
N MET A 618 -12.55 1.05 -18.20
CA MET A 618 -11.47 1.17 -17.22
C MET A 618 -10.30 2.02 -17.74
N TRP A 619 -9.90 1.87 -18.99
CA TRP A 619 -8.76 2.61 -19.57
C TRP A 619 -8.99 4.12 -19.66
N ILE A 620 -10.25 4.55 -19.76
CA ILE A 620 -10.60 5.98 -19.78
C ILE A 620 -10.19 6.68 -18.48
N PRO A 621 -10.69 6.29 -17.30
CA PRO A 621 -10.29 6.90 -16.04
C PRO A 621 -8.86 6.52 -15.63
N GLN A 622 -8.33 5.35 -16.00
CA GLN A 622 -6.94 4.98 -15.69
C GLN A 622 -5.93 5.94 -16.33
N GLY A 623 -5.97 6.07 -17.66
CA GLY A 623 -5.05 6.97 -18.38
C GLY A 623 -5.26 8.44 -18.00
N ALA A 624 -6.51 8.84 -17.76
CA ALA A 624 -6.80 10.18 -17.26
C ALA A 624 -6.20 10.42 -15.86
N THR A 625 -6.29 9.45 -14.94
CA THR A 625 -5.77 9.57 -13.57
C THR A 625 -4.26 9.81 -13.58
N GLU A 626 -3.52 9.02 -14.34
CA GLU A 626 -2.07 9.13 -14.41
C GLU A 626 -1.62 10.48 -14.98
N GLU A 627 -2.28 10.97 -16.03
CA GLU A 627 -1.99 12.29 -16.60
C GLU A 627 -2.41 13.44 -15.67
N ILE A 628 -3.55 13.32 -14.99
CA ILE A 628 -4.00 14.30 -13.99
C ILE A 628 -3.00 14.36 -12.84
N MET A 629 -2.50 13.22 -12.39
CA MET A 629 -1.54 13.12 -11.30
C MET A 629 -0.18 13.69 -11.68
N MET A 630 0.34 13.33 -12.84
CA MET A 630 1.68 13.72 -13.29
C MET A 630 1.71 15.12 -13.92
N ARG A 631 0.83 15.41 -14.88
CA ARG A 631 0.86 16.65 -15.68
C ARG A 631 -0.09 17.69 -15.11
N GLY A 632 -1.24 17.28 -14.59
CA GLY A 632 -2.20 18.20 -13.98
C GLY A 632 -1.80 18.63 -12.57
N TYR A 633 -1.34 17.70 -11.74
CA TYR A 633 -0.99 17.99 -10.36
C TYR A 633 0.51 18.23 -10.22
N MET A 634 1.37 17.21 -10.39
CA MET A 634 2.79 17.31 -10.04
C MET A 634 3.56 18.37 -10.85
N LEU A 635 3.48 18.34 -12.18
CA LEU A 635 4.24 19.21 -13.07
C LEU A 635 4.10 20.71 -12.74
N PRO A 636 2.89 21.29 -12.58
CA PRO A 636 2.75 22.70 -12.21
C PRO A 636 3.41 23.08 -10.88
N ARG A 637 3.34 22.19 -9.87
CA ARG A 637 3.94 22.44 -8.55
C ARG A 637 5.46 22.43 -8.63
N ILE A 638 6.03 21.43 -9.29
CA ILE A 638 7.48 21.29 -9.42
C ILE A 638 8.03 22.40 -10.31
N ALA A 639 7.39 22.67 -11.45
CA ALA A 639 7.81 23.71 -12.39
C ALA A 639 7.74 25.11 -11.77
N GLY A 640 6.71 25.41 -10.97
CA GLY A 640 6.62 26.69 -10.26
C GLY A 640 7.76 26.92 -9.25
N ARG A 641 8.39 25.85 -8.75
CA ARG A 641 9.50 25.93 -7.78
C ARG A 641 10.89 25.84 -8.40
N PHE A 642 11.08 25.00 -9.41
CA PHE A 642 12.40 24.67 -9.96
C PHE A 642 12.55 24.98 -11.46
N GLY A 643 11.49 25.48 -12.11
CA GLY A 643 11.46 25.77 -13.54
C GLY A 643 10.86 24.64 -14.37
N ILE A 644 10.37 24.97 -15.56
CA ILE A 644 9.69 24.04 -16.46
C ILE A 644 10.55 22.82 -16.82
N PRO A 645 11.84 22.96 -17.20
CA PRO A 645 12.66 21.79 -17.56
C PRO A 645 12.77 20.76 -16.44
N PHE A 646 13.00 21.21 -15.21
CA PHE A 646 13.06 20.33 -14.04
C PHE A 646 11.70 19.72 -13.72
N GLY A 647 10.60 20.46 -13.89
CA GLY A 647 9.25 19.94 -13.77
C GLY A 647 8.96 18.79 -14.73
N ILE A 648 9.34 18.92 -16.00
CA ILE A 648 9.20 17.87 -17.01
C ILE A 648 10.03 16.66 -16.61
N PHE A 649 11.32 16.84 -16.31
CA PHE A 649 12.22 15.75 -15.92
C PHE A 649 11.70 15.00 -14.70
N PHE A 650 11.37 15.70 -13.62
CA PHE A 650 10.97 15.08 -12.36
C PHE A 650 9.63 14.34 -12.48
N SER A 651 8.62 14.96 -13.09
CA SER A 651 7.32 14.29 -13.28
C SER A 651 7.43 13.07 -14.19
N SER A 652 8.30 13.11 -15.19
CA SER A 652 8.49 12.00 -16.12
C SER A 652 9.26 10.84 -15.49
N MET A 653 10.27 11.14 -14.67
CA MET A 653 11.00 10.13 -13.91
C MET A 653 10.11 9.47 -12.85
N CYS A 654 9.30 10.26 -12.12
CA CYS A 654 8.33 9.70 -11.18
C CYS A 654 7.32 8.79 -11.86
N PHE A 655 6.82 9.16 -13.05
CA PHE A 655 5.93 8.29 -13.83
C PHE A 655 6.58 6.95 -14.17
N SER A 656 7.81 6.98 -14.68
CA SER A 656 8.53 5.76 -15.02
C SER A 656 8.83 4.89 -13.80
N LEU A 657 9.28 5.48 -12.69
CA LEU A 657 9.58 4.75 -11.45
C LEU A 657 8.34 4.13 -10.78
N MET A 658 7.14 4.66 -11.04
CA MET A 658 5.90 4.01 -10.58
C MET A 658 5.65 2.65 -11.23
N HIS A 659 6.33 2.33 -12.34
CA HIS A 659 6.21 1.06 -13.04
C HIS A 659 7.34 0.08 -12.68
N ALA A 660 8.26 0.47 -11.79
CA ALA A 660 9.41 -0.35 -11.43
C ALA A 660 9.06 -1.67 -10.75
N GLY A 661 7.83 -1.81 -10.23
CA GLY A 661 7.32 -3.05 -9.66
C GLY A 661 6.63 -3.99 -10.67
N ASN A 662 6.55 -3.62 -11.95
CA ASN A 662 5.86 -4.43 -12.95
C ASN A 662 6.80 -5.48 -13.56
N ALA A 663 6.22 -6.61 -13.99
CA ALA A 663 6.95 -7.68 -14.64
C ALA A 663 7.67 -7.19 -15.92
N GLY A 664 8.93 -7.59 -16.10
CA GLY A 664 9.73 -7.21 -17.28
C GLY A 664 10.33 -5.79 -17.23
N PHE A 665 10.21 -5.04 -16.13
CA PHE A 665 10.75 -3.68 -16.04
C PHE A 665 12.27 -3.65 -16.20
N SER A 666 12.74 -3.08 -17.30
CA SER A 666 14.16 -2.96 -17.64
C SER A 666 14.65 -1.51 -17.61
N ILE A 667 15.97 -1.31 -17.69
CA ILE A 667 16.54 0.04 -17.85
C ILE A 667 16.01 0.71 -19.13
N LEU A 668 15.75 -0.07 -20.19
CA LEU A 668 15.18 0.45 -21.43
C LEU A 668 13.71 0.87 -21.21
N ALA A 669 12.93 0.10 -20.46
CA ALA A 669 11.58 0.48 -20.05
C ALA A 669 11.58 1.77 -19.21
N LEU A 670 12.54 1.92 -18.27
CA LEU A 670 12.72 3.14 -17.50
C LEU A 670 12.92 4.36 -18.42
N ILE A 671 13.84 4.25 -19.38
CA ILE A 671 14.14 5.34 -20.32
C ILE A 671 12.92 5.64 -21.22
N ASN A 672 12.30 4.63 -21.80
CA ASN A 672 11.18 4.79 -22.72
C ASN A 672 9.96 5.41 -22.04
N LEU A 673 9.57 4.90 -20.86
CA LEU A 673 8.46 5.48 -20.11
C LEU A 673 8.77 6.93 -19.72
N ALA A 674 10.00 7.26 -19.33
CA ALA A 674 10.39 8.64 -19.06
C ALA A 674 10.33 9.52 -20.32
N LEU A 675 10.68 9.00 -21.50
CA LEU A 675 10.59 9.72 -22.77
C LEU A 675 9.14 9.94 -23.23
N ILE A 676 8.28 8.91 -23.18
CA ILE A 676 6.83 9.01 -23.42
C ILE A 676 6.26 10.06 -22.48
N ALA A 677 6.63 9.97 -21.21
CA ALA A 677 6.16 10.86 -20.18
C ALA A 677 6.56 12.32 -20.41
N ALA A 678 7.80 12.55 -20.86
CA ALA A 678 8.30 13.87 -21.20
C ALA A 678 7.63 14.42 -22.47
N LEU A 679 7.37 13.57 -23.47
CA LEU A 679 6.64 13.93 -24.68
C LEU A 679 5.23 14.43 -24.32
N PHE A 680 4.51 13.70 -23.48
CA PHE A 680 3.18 14.09 -23.01
C PHE A 680 3.23 15.40 -22.20
N ALA A 681 4.24 15.58 -21.33
CA ALA A 681 4.42 16.84 -20.62
C ALA A 681 4.64 18.02 -21.60
N CYS A 682 5.47 17.86 -22.64
CA CYS A 682 5.67 18.87 -23.67
C CYS A 682 4.39 19.18 -24.47
N ILE A 683 3.62 18.16 -24.82
CA ILE A 683 2.33 18.32 -25.52
C ILE A 683 1.34 19.08 -24.64
N ALA A 684 1.19 18.69 -23.37
CA ALA A 684 0.30 19.36 -22.42
C ALA A 684 0.68 20.83 -22.20
N LEU A 685 1.98 21.12 -22.09
CA LEU A 685 2.49 22.50 -21.97
C LEU A 685 2.24 23.32 -23.24
N ARG A 686 2.44 22.73 -24.43
CA ARG A 686 2.20 23.39 -25.71
C ARG A 686 0.72 23.71 -25.93
N GLN A 687 -0.17 22.82 -25.50
CA GLN A 687 -1.60 22.98 -25.69
C GLN A 687 -2.26 23.82 -24.58
N GLY A 688 -1.59 23.99 -23.43
CA GLY A 688 -2.13 24.72 -22.29
C GLY A 688 -3.21 23.94 -21.51
N HIS A 689 -3.40 22.66 -21.81
CA HIS A 689 -4.39 21.80 -21.17
C HIS A 689 -3.99 20.31 -21.22
N ILE A 690 -4.61 19.48 -20.38
CA ILE A 690 -4.29 18.05 -20.29
C ILE A 690 -5.26 17.12 -21.05
N TYR A 691 -6.41 17.61 -21.53
CA TYR A 691 -7.43 16.78 -22.19
C TYR A 691 -6.88 15.87 -23.30
N THR A 692 -5.98 16.40 -24.12
CA THR A 692 -5.37 15.66 -25.22
C THR A 692 -4.44 14.56 -24.75
N VAL A 693 -3.60 14.80 -23.73
CA VAL A 693 -2.69 13.76 -23.23
C VAL A 693 -3.43 12.68 -22.46
N CYS A 694 -4.50 13.02 -21.74
CA CYS A 694 -5.39 12.03 -21.11
C CYS A 694 -5.97 11.08 -22.17
N ALA A 695 -6.50 11.63 -23.26
CA ALA A 695 -7.06 10.82 -24.35
C ALA A 695 -6.01 10.01 -25.11
N MET A 696 -4.82 10.60 -25.33
CA MET A 696 -3.70 9.90 -25.97
C MET A 696 -3.29 8.67 -25.15
N HIS A 697 -3.18 8.83 -23.84
CA HIS A 697 -2.79 7.75 -22.94
C HIS A 697 -3.86 6.65 -22.89
N THR A 698 -5.14 7.02 -22.71
CA THR A 698 -6.25 6.05 -22.75
C THR A 698 -6.23 5.21 -24.02
N LEU A 699 -6.06 5.85 -25.19
CA LEU A 699 -6.04 5.12 -26.47
C LEU A 699 -4.77 4.31 -26.67
N TRP A 700 -3.64 4.79 -26.19
CA TRP A 700 -2.39 4.04 -26.22
C TRP A 700 -2.57 2.70 -25.50
N ASN A 701 -3.01 2.71 -24.25
CA ASN A 701 -3.14 1.50 -23.43
C ASN A 701 -4.23 0.57 -23.98
N PHE A 702 -5.41 1.12 -24.30
CA PHE A 702 -6.51 0.32 -24.84
C PHE A 702 -6.13 -0.34 -26.17
N CYS A 703 -5.45 0.37 -27.07
CA CYS A 703 -5.05 -0.21 -28.35
C CYS A 703 -3.91 -1.21 -28.19
N GLN A 704 -2.91 -0.93 -27.35
CA GLN A 704 -1.83 -1.88 -27.07
C GLN A 704 -2.37 -3.20 -26.53
N GLY A 705 -3.22 -3.12 -25.49
CA GLY A 705 -3.82 -4.26 -24.83
C GLY A 705 -4.94 -4.93 -25.62
N ASN A 706 -6.08 -4.25 -25.75
CA ASN A 706 -7.33 -4.86 -26.20
C ASN A 706 -7.54 -4.79 -27.72
N LEU A 707 -6.83 -3.92 -28.45
CA LEU A 707 -6.87 -3.97 -29.92
C LEU A 707 -5.80 -4.92 -30.47
N PHE A 708 -4.53 -4.70 -30.10
CA PHE A 708 -3.39 -5.42 -30.65
C PHE A 708 -3.05 -6.70 -29.90
N GLY A 709 -3.53 -6.91 -28.67
CA GLY A 709 -3.25 -8.13 -27.89
C GLY A 709 -1.80 -8.19 -27.40
N LEU A 710 -1.23 -7.06 -26.99
CA LEU A 710 0.11 -6.96 -26.42
C LEU A 710 0.03 -6.62 -24.92
N GLU A 711 1.05 -6.99 -24.17
CA GLU A 711 1.17 -6.62 -22.76
C GLU A 711 1.26 -5.10 -22.60
N VAL A 712 0.64 -4.57 -21.53
CA VAL A 712 0.64 -3.13 -21.20
C VAL A 712 1.50 -2.91 -19.95
N SER A 713 2.73 -2.44 -20.16
CA SER A 713 3.73 -2.23 -19.10
C SER A 713 3.86 -3.42 -18.15
N GLY A 714 3.98 -4.63 -18.69
CA GLY A 714 4.14 -5.87 -17.90
C GLY A 714 2.84 -6.52 -17.42
N ASN A 715 1.68 -5.95 -17.76
CA ASN A 715 0.39 -6.56 -17.44
C ASN A 715 -0.19 -7.25 -18.67
N PRO A 716 -0.40 -8.59 -18.64
CA PRO A 716 -1.09 -9.28 -19.71
C PRO A 716 -2.54 -8.81 -19.78
N GLN A 717 -3.09 -8.83 -20.99
CA GLN A 717 -4.44 -8.34 -21.27
C GLN A 717 -5.27 -9.48 -21.84
N SER A 718 -6.51 -9.58 -21.35
CA SER A 718 -7.51 -10.50 -21.87
C SER A 718 -8.55 -9.76 -22.73
N ALA A 719 -9.39 -10.51 -23.44
CA ALA A 719 -10.39 -9.96 -24.35
C ALA A 719 -9.81 -8.97 -25.38
N SER A 720 -8.78 -9.39 -26.12
CA SER A 720 -8.22 -8.60 -27.23
C SER A 720 -8.88 -8.95 -28.56
N ILE A 721 -8.94 -7.98 -29.48
CA ILE A 721 -9.43 -8.20 -30.85
C ILE A 721 -8.41 -9.01 -31.65
N PHE A 722 -7.13 -8.60 -31.63
CA PHE A 722 -6.06 -9.35 -32.29
C PHE A 722 -5.41 -10.35 -31.34
N ALA A 723 -5.11 -11.54 -31.87
CA ALA A 723 -4.10 -12.42 -31.30
C ALA A 723 -2.75 -12.03 -31.91
N SER A 724 -1.91 -11.34 -31.15
CA SER A 724 -0.53 -11.06 -31.53
C SER A 724 0.40 -11.93 -30.70
N ALA A 725 1.38 -12.55 -31.35
CA ALA A 725 2.38 -13.37 -30.66
C ALA A 725 3.79 -13.01 -31.14
N PRO A 726 4.81 -13.12 -30.27
CA PRO A 726 6.20 -12.96 -30.69
C PRO A 726 6.56 -13.99 -31.76
N THR A 727 7.38 -13.60 -32.74
CA THR A 727 7.90 -14.53 -33.75
C THR A 727 9.16 -15.25 -33.24
N LYS A 728 9.64 -16.26 -33.98
CA LYS A 728 10.94 -16.89 -33.71
C LYS A 728 12.14 -15.93 -33.85
N MET A 729 11.95 -14.78 -34.50
CA MET A 729 12.96 -13.72 -34.67
C MET A 729 12.77 -12.57 -33.67
N SER A 730 11.82 -12.69 -32.74
CA SER A 730 11.56 -11.68 -31.73
C SER A 730 12.75 -11.55 -30.79
N SER A 731 13.14 -10.31 -30.49
CA SER A 731 14.19 -9.96 -29.55
C SER A 731 13.60 -9.02 -28.51
N ASP A 732 13.78 -9.34 -27.23
CA ASP A 732 13.30 -8.53 -26.10
C ASP A 732 13.82 -7.09 -26.17
N LEU A 733 15.00 -6.87 -26.74
CA LEU A 733 15.54 -5.52 -26.92
C LEU A 733 14.70 -4.68 -27.91
N MET A 734 14.14 -5.31 -28.95
CA MET A 734 13.33 -4.64 -29.98
C MET A 734 11.86 -4.59 -29.61
N SER A 735 11.32 -5.67 -29.03
CA SER A 735 9.91 -5.84 -28.67
C SER A 735 9.56 -5.38 -27.26
N GLY A 736 10.54 -5.31 -26.36
CA GLY A 736 10.36 -5.04 -24.94
C GLY A 736 10.05 -6.27 -24.08
N GLY A 737 10.06 -7.47 -24.67
CA GLY A 737 9.87 -8.73 -23.94
C GLY A 737 8.54 -8.76 -23.19
N THR A 738 8.57 -9.29 -21.96
CA THR A 738 7.41 -9.42 -21.06
C THR A 738 6.88 -8.09 -20.51
N PHE A 739 7.56 -6.97 -20.77
CA PHE A 739 7.04 -5.64 -20.43
C PHE A 739 6.05 -5.12 -21.50
N GLY A 740 6.10 -5.70 -22.70
CA GLY A 740 5.45 -5.18 -23.89
C GLY A 740 6.26 -4.10 -24.63
N PRO A 741 5.71 -3.53 -25.73
CA PRO A 741 6.40 -2.62 -26.65
C PRO A 741 7.17 -1.48 -25.98
N GLU A 742 6.63 -0.98 -24.87
CA GLU A 742 7.18 0.15 -24.10
C GLU A 742 8.58 -0.14 -23.55
N GLY A 743 8.94 -1.41 -23.37
CA GLY A 743 10.28 -1.83 -22.98
C GLY A 743 11.29 -1.91 -24.12
N GLY A 744 10.87 -1.75 -25.38
CA GLY A 744 11.68 -2.06 -26.56
C GLY A 744 12.13 -0.85 -27.40
N LEU A 745 13.13 -1.06 -28.26
CA LEU A 745 13.67 -0.03 -29.15
C LEU A 745 12.67 0.45 -30.21
N CYS A 746 11.67 -0.36 -30.59
CA CYS A 746 10.64 0.07 -31.53
C CYS A 746 9.86 1.28 -30.98
N VAL A 747 9.52 1.28 -29.70
CA VAL A 747 8.89 2.45 -29.05
C VAL A 747 9.85 3.62 -28.99
N THR A 748 11.13 3.40 -28.66
CA THR A 748 12.15 4.46 -28.64
C THR A 748 12.18 5.22 -29.97
N ILE A 749 12.22 4.49 -31.10
CA ILE A 749 12.25 5.08 -32.45
C ILE A 749 11.02 5.95 -32.71
N VAL A 750 9.82 5.43 -32.43
CA VAL A 750 8.57 6.17 -32.65
C VAL A 750 8.50 7.43 -31.78
N ILE A 751 8.92 7.33 -30.51
CA ILE A 751 8.92 8.47 -29.59
C ILE A 751 9.95 9.53 -29.98
N VAL A 752 11.14 9.15 -30.45
CA VAL A 752 12.14 10.09 -30.98
C VAL A 752 11.59 10.82 -32.21
N ILE A 753 10.93 10.11 -33.14
CA ILE A 753 10.27 10.73 -34.29
C ILE A 753 9.16 11.69 -33.82
N ALA A 754 8.35 11.30 -32.84
CA ALA A 754 7.30 12.15 -32.27
C ALA A 754 7.87 13.44 -31.65
N PHE A 755 9.01 13.37 -30.96
CA PHE A 755 9.73 14.55 -30.48
C PHE A 755 10.19 15.44 -31.64
N ILE A 756 10.80 14.87 -32.68
CA ILE A 756 11.25 15.62 -33.86
C ILE A 756 10.07 16.36 -34.51
N VAL A 757 8.94 15.67 -34.72
CA VAL A 757 7.71 16.27 -35.27
C VAL A 757 7.16 17.37 -34.37
N LEU A 758 7.14 17.15 -33.04
CA LEU A 758 6.69 18.14 -32.07
C LEU A 758 7.54 19.41 -32.12
N PHE A 759 8.86 19.29 -32.19
CA PHE A 759 9.78 20.44 -32.25
C PHE A 759 9.80 21.12 -33.63
N ALA A 760 9.74 20.35 -34.73
CA ALA A 760 9.70 20.88 -36.09
C ALA A 760 8.44 21.71 -36.33
N THR A 761 7.29 21.22 -35.88
CA THR A 761 6.01 21.96 -35.97
C THR A 761 5.91 23.12 -34.97
N GLY A 762 6.82 23.22 -33.99
CA GLY A 762 6.87 24.28 -32.99
C GLY A 762 7.61 25.55 -33.43
N ARG A 763 8.32 25.53 -34.56
CA ARG A 763 9.18 26.64 -35.03
C ARG A 763 8.50 27.65 -35.98
N LYS A 764 7.15 27.73 -36.04
CA LYS A 764 6.48 28.73 -36.91
C LYS A 764 6.41 30.12 -36.25
N LYS A 765 7.24 31.03 -36.79
CA LYS A 765 7.33 32.52 -36.68
C LYS A 765 6.93 33.18 -35.35
N LYS A 766 7.93 33.64 -34.60
CA LYS A 766 7.82 34.94 -33.90
C LYS A 766 7.68 36.00 -35.00
N GLU A 767 6.49 36.57 -35.17
CA GLU A 767 6.41 37.91 -35.75
C GLU A 767 7.14 38.84 -34.78
N ALA A 768 8.13 39.58 -35.30
CA ALA A 768 8.81 40.60 -34.53
C ALA A 768 7.76 41.62 -34.04
N PRO A 769 7.85 42.14 -32.81
CA PRO A 769 6.98 43.22 -32.40
C PRO A 769 7.23 44.40 -33.34
N SER A 770 6.16 44.95 -33.93
CA SER A 770 6.24 46.21 -34.66
C SER A 770 6.82 47.29 -33.74
N GLU A 771 7.72 48.11 -34.28
CA GLU A 771 8.47 49.16 -33.57
C GLU A 771 7.59 50.27 -32.95
N GLU A 772 6.27 50.19 -33.08
CA GLU A 772 5.30 51.23 -32.69
C GLU A 772 4.99 51.30 -31.18
N MET A 773 5.46 50.34 -30.37
CA MET A 773 5.27 50.35 -28.89
C MET A 773 6.49 50.83 -28.10
N ALA A 774 7.59 51.21 -28.73
CA ALA A 774 8.80 51.67 -28.03
C ALA A 774 8.77 53.17 -27.65
N GLU A 775 7.89 53.98 -28.24
CA GLU A 775 7.83 55.43 -27.97
C GLU A 775 6.92 55.83 -26.80
N VAL A 776 6.05 54.94 -26.29
CA VAL A 776 5.06 55.33 -25.25
C VAL A 776 5.59 55.16 -23.81
N SER A 777 6.78 54.57 -23.61
CA SER A 777 7.32 54.32 -22.26
C SER A 777 8.40 55.30 -21.77
N VAL A 778 8.61 56.43 -22.47
CA VAL A 778 9.54 57.49 -22.02
C VAL A 778 8.81 58.73 -21.47
N GLU A 779 7.51 58.86 -21.66
CA GLU A 779 6.70 59.93 -21.05
C GLU A 779 5.43 59.37 -20.38
N ALA A 780 5.55 58.93 -19.12
CA ALA A 780 4.43 58.80 -18.17
C ALA A 780 4.92 58.70 -16.71
#